data_AF-A0A521LVD3-F1
#
_entry.id   AF-A0A521LVD3-F1
#
_cell.length_a   1.000
_cell.length_b   1.000
_cell.length_c   1.000
_cell.angle_alpha   90.00
_cell.angle_beta   90.00
_cell.angle_gamma   90.00
#
_symmetry.space_group_name_H-M   'P 1'
#
loop_
_entity.id
_entity.type
_entity.pdbx_description
1 polymer ?
#
loop_
_entity_poly.entity_id
_entity_poly.type
_entity_poly.pdbx_seq_one_letter_code
_entity_poly.pdbx_strand_id
1 'polypeptide(L)'
;MRRHLLVALALALAAGIGVATPPFDGLRGLSLDVLTGLRWRILGNDRPPQDSPVVVVALDEETYRTPPFEGTPNVTWTREIGRVLTDIVEGGASVVGFDVVFPVSIEQSRMPFGDETLGATLGARVRGFDRDYLRALAGAARDGKLVLGQVQHSDRPIQPSPGQRVAVGQQRNIRALNAYSDSDDVIRRMPLSFTVDGARMPSMAVELAARALRETPAWDDAGGLTLAGYRVPSQVANTLTLNFAGGADGIPTYSLADLSACAGKGDKEFFKRQFAGKVVILGTLLDVEDRRLTSKRLATGAEAARGPRCVLPPPAGSGPVRDSISGVYAHATAVSNLIRRDAVTEQGRPVVAAIATVLALLAAGAALSLSPARAALAWAAGAAVWTGVATAVFRGGLALPLLQPLLASLVALVATVGYRFMVADKDKRLLRQSFALYLAPAVIDRMLSSSRPPELGGEARTVTIYFSDVAGFSSFSEHMQPAEIVAMMNEYLSAMTDIIEEEGGFVDKYIGDAIVAVFGAPAEDPGHAASAVRAALRCRQRLEEINASVEPFKSRPVGQRIGLNSGEVLVGNIGSRRRFNYTVMGDAVNLASRLEGANKYFDTSIMAAQATVDLAGPAFAWRELDWIRVKGRDQPVRIYEALAEGEPSADQRAHAAIYAAGLERWRAGDFEAAAARFRESAADDPVAAKFLARALELAAKPPGPGWEPVNTLGDK
;
A
#
# COMPACT_ATOMS: atom_id res chain seq x y z
N MET A 1 14.00 17.69 -9.03
CA MET A 1 14.44 17.32 -7.66
C MET A 1 13.71 18.08 -6.55
N ARG A 2 13.69 19.42 -6.52
CA ARG A 2 13.05 20.22 -5.45
C ARG A 2 11.55 19.91 -5.21
N ARG A 3 10.75 19.71 -6.26
CA ARG A 3 9.30 19.44 -6.13
C ARG A 3 9.00 18.10 -5.44
N HIS A 4 9.72 17.02 -5.78
CA HIS A 4 9.52 15.71 -5.16
C HIS A 4 9.93 15.70 -3.68
N LEU A 5 10.99 16.44 -3.34
CA LEU A 5 11.43 16.61 -1.96
C LEU A 5 10.38 17.32 -1.11
N LEU A 6 9.76 18.39 -1.64
CA LEU A 6 8.70 19.13 -0.94
C LEU A 6 7.45 18.26 -0.70
N VAL A 7 7.04 17.48 -1.69
CA VAL A 7 5.87 16.57 -1.55
C VAL A 7 6.17 15.48 -0.52
N ALA A 8 7.35 14.84 -0.59
CA ALA A 8 7.74 13.82 0.38
C ALA A 8 7.82 14.37 1.81
N LEU A 9 8.33 15.59 1.99
CA LEU A 9 8.37 16.28 3.28
C LEU A 9 6.97 16.59 3.81
N ALA A 10 6.06 17.06 2.94
CA ALA A 10 4.67 17.30 3.32
C ALA A 10 3.94 16.02 3.73
N LEU A 11 4.13 14.92 2.99
CA LEU A 11 3.57 13.60 3.32
C LEU A 11 4.11 13.09 4.66
N ALA A 12 5.41 13.19 4.90
CA ALA A 12 6.04 12.78 6.15
C ALA A 12 5.57 13.63 7.35
N LEU A 13 5.44 14.94 7.17
CA LEU A 13 4.95 15.85 8.19
C LEU A 13 3.48 15.55 8.54
N ALA A 14 2.63 15.38 7.53
CA ALA A 14 1.23 15.01 7.71
C ALA A 14 1.07 13.67 8.42
N ALA A 15 1.88 12.66 8.04
CA ALA A 15 1.86 11.35 8.69
C ALA A 15 2.30 11.45 10.17
N GLY A 16 3.40 12.15 10.44
CA GLY A 16 3.94 12.29 11.81
C GLY A 16 3.04 13.09 12.75
N ILE A 17 2.44 14.18 12.28
CA ILE A 17 1.48 14.97 13.07
C ILE A 17 0.17 14.20 13.24
N GLY A 18 -0.31 13.54 12.17
CA GLY A 18 -1.57 12.81 12.16
C GLY A 18 -1.63 11.71 13.22
N VAL A 19 -0.56 10.93 13.38
CA VAL A 19 -0.53 9.82 14.37
C VAL A 19 -0.47 10.30 15.83
N ALA A 20 -0.22 11.58 16.09
CA ALA A 20 -0.21 12.15 17.44
C ALA A 20 -1.60 12.69 17.87
N THR A 21 -2.62 12.53 17.03
CA THR A 21 -3.99 12.99 17.28
C THR A 21 -4.81 11.96 18.08
N PRO A 22 -5.90 12.39 18.77
CA PRO A 22 -6.69 11.51 19.64
C PRO A 22 -7.18 10.17 19.05
N PRO A 23 -7.55 10.07 17.76
CA PRO A 23 -7.93 8.79 17.15
C PRO A 23 -6.87 7.68 17.27
N PHE A 24 -5.60 8.04 17.48
CA PHE A 24 -4.48 7.10 17.62
C PHE A 24 -4.04 6.90 19.07
N ASP A 25 -4.76 7.42 20.06
CA ASP A 25 -4.41 7.25 21.48
C ASP A 25 -4.43 5.75 21.89
N GLY A 26 -5.24 4.91 21.24
CA GLY A 26 -5.21 3.45 21.46
C GLY A 26 -3.86 2.79 21.15
N LEU A 27 -3.11 3.31 20.17
CA LEU A 27 -1.77 2.82 19.85
C LEU A 27 -0.75 3.12 20.96
N ARG A 28 -1.00 4.14 21.78
CA ARG A 28 -0.17 4.47 22.94
C ARG A 28 -0.26 3.38 24.00
N GLY A 29 -1.48 2.95 24.35
CA GLY A 29 -1.70 1.85 25.29
C GLY A 29 -1.06 0.55 24.78
N LEU A 30 -1.29 0.21 23.52
CA LEU A 30 -0.68 -0.98 22.92
C LEU A 30 0.85 -0.90 22.86
N SER A 31 1.44 0.29 22.67
CA SER A 31 2.89 0.48 22.76
C SER A 31 3.44 0.10 24.14
N LEU A 32 2.76 0.47 25.23
CA LEU A 32 3.16 0.09 26.59
C LEU A 32 3.13 -1.42 26.79
N ASP A 33 2.10 -2.09 26.27
CA ASP A 33 1.98 -3.54 26.39
C ASP A 33 3.11 -4.25 25.62
N VAL A 34 3.37 -3.83 24.38
CA VAL A 34 4.43 -4.40 23.55
C VAL A 34 5.79 -4.17 24.18
N LEU A 35 6.06 -2.96 24.69
CA LEU A 35 7.31 -2.66 25.38
C LEU A 35 7.48 -3.48 26.67
N THR A 36 6.40 -3.70 27.42
CA THR A 36 6.40 -4.57 28.60
C THR A 36 6.74 -6.01 28.23
N GLY A 37 6.10 -6.54 27.18
CA GLY A 37 6.38 -7.88 26.64
C GLY A 37 7.80 -8.05 26.10
N LEU A 38 8.27 -7.10 25.29
CA LEU A 38 9.61 -7.13 24.70
C LEU A 38 10.70 -7.02 25.77
N ARG A 39 10.53 -6.12 26.76
CA ARG A 39 11.47 -6.01 27.88
C ARG A 39 11.60 -7.34 28.60
N TRP A 40 10.50 -8.00 28.93
CA TRP A 40 10.53 -9.30 29.60
C TRP A 40 11.22 -10.38 28.76
N ARG A 41 10.85 -10.51 27.47
CA ARG A 41 11.40 -11.55 26.58
C ARG A 41 12.89 -11.37 26.28
N ILE A 42 13.34 -10.12 26.13
CA ILE A 42 14.70 -9.81 25.69
C ILE A 42 15.64 -9.63 26.89
N LEU A 43 15.19 -8.95 27.94
CA LEU A 43 16.03 -8.56 29.07
C LEU A 43 15.82 -9.42 30.33
N GLY A 44 14.78 -10.26 30.35
CA GLY A 44 14.46 -11.12 31.48
C GLY A 44 13.92 -10.37 32.70
N ASN A 45 13.94 -11.03 33.86
CA ASN A 45 13.60 -10.41 35.13
C ASN A 45 14.84 -9.71 35.72
N ASP A 46 14.82 -8.38 35.78
CA ASP A 46 15.89 -7.59 36.40
C ASP A 46 15.64 -7.30 37.89
N ARG A 47 14.56 -7.83 38.47
CA ARG A 47 14.15 -7.59 39.86
C ARG A 47 13.73 -8.88 40.58
N PRO A 48 14.60 -9.44 41.43
CA PRO A 48 14.24 -10.59 42.24
C PRO A 48 13.03 -10.29 43.14
N PRO A 49 12.06 -11.21 43.27
CA PRO A 49 10.90 -11.01 44.15
C PRO A 49 11.28 -10.70 45.60
N GLN A 50 12.37 -11.29 46.13
CA GLN A 50 12.79 -11.06 47.52
C GLN A 50 13.08 -9.58 47.83
N ASP A 51 13.54 -8.82 46.85
CA ASP A 51 13.92 -7.41 46.99
C ASP A 51 12.70 -6.49 46.95
N SER A 52 11.51 -7.01 46.64
CA SER A 52 10.28 -6.25 46.59
C SER A 52 9.97 -5.59 47.95
N PRO A 53 9.69 -4.27 47.98
CA PRO A 53 9.22 -3.61 49.20
C PRO A 53 7.77 -3.98 49.54
N VAL A 54 7.09 -4.71 48.65
CA VAL A 54 5.70 -5.13 48.78
C VAL A 54 5.61 -6.66 48.75
N VAL A 55 4.74 -7.22 49.57
CA VAL A 55 4.43 -8.65 49.65
C VAL A 55 2.92 -8.83 49.51
N VAL A 56 2.49 -9.91 48.85
CA VAL A 56 1.08 -10.30 48.78
C VAL A 56 0.81 -11.46 49.72
N VAL A 57 -0.26 -11.36 50.51
CA VAL A 57 -0.86 -12.49 51.25
C VAL A 57 -2.12 -12.90 50.52
N ALA A 58 -2.12 -14.11 49.99
CA ALA A 58 -3.13 -14.59 49.06
C ALA A 58 -4.23 -15.39 49.76
N LEU A 59 -5.49 -15.02 49.49
CA LEU A 59 -6.62 -15.94 49.56
C LEU A 59 -6.63 -16.74 48.25
N ASP A 60 -5.93 -17.87 48.25
CA ASP A 60 -5.69 -18.72 47.08
C ASP A 60 -6.40 -20.08 47.21
N GLU A 61 -6.35 -20.91 46.17
CA GLU A 61 -6.98 -22.24 46.20
C GLU A 61 -6.47 -23.11 47.35
N GLU A 62 -5.19 -22.99 47.72
CA GLU A 62 -4.61 -23.68 48.88
C GLU A 62 -5.31 -23.27 50.17
N THR A 63 -5.61 -21.97 50.32
CA THR A 63 -6.43 -21.47 51.43
C THR A 63 -7.79 -22.16 51.48
N TYR A 64 -8.50 -22.29 50.37
CA TYR A 64 -9.81 -22.96 50.34
C TYR A 64 -9.76 -24.48 50.58
N ARG A 65 -8.60 -25.12 50.39
CA ARG A 65 -8.41 -26.58 50.48
C ARG A 65 -7.68 -27.03 51.73
N THR A 66 -7.34 -26.11 52.65
CA THR A 66 -6.55 -26.44 53.84
C THR A 66 -7.33 -26.13 55.12
N PRO A 67 -7.42 -27.07 56.08
CA PRO A 67 -7.98 -26.77 57.40
C PRO A 67 -7.21 -25.63 58.10
N PRO A 68 -7.88 -24.72 58.84
CA PRO A 68 -9.30 -24.75 59.22
C PRO A 68 -10.26 -24.09 58.21
N PHE A 69 -9.77 -23.64 57.05
CA PHE A 69 -10.57 -22.94 56.05
C PHE A 69 -11.39 -23.89 55.18
N GLU A 70 -10.86 -25.09 54.91
CA GLU A 70 -11.53 -26.13 54.12
C GLU A 70 -12.96 -26.42 54.61
N GLY A 71 -13.93 -26.31 53.70
CA GLY A 71 -15.34 -26.57 53.99
C GLY A 71 -16.03 -25.52 54.87
N THR A 72 -15.39 -24.37 55.16
CA THR A 72 -15.98 -23.30 55.99
C THR A 72 -16.32 -22.04 55.18
N PRO A 73 -17.42 -21.32 55.49
CA PRO A 73 -17.76 -20.07 54.81
C PRO A 73 -16.73 -18.95 55.07
N ASN A 74 -16.39 -18.14 54.07
CA ASN A 74 -15.40 -17.05 54.22
C ASN A 74 -15.67 -16.10 55.41
N VAL A 75 -16.94 -15.93 55.80
CA VAL A 75 -17.33 -15.09 56.95
C VAL A 75 -16.83 -15.62 58.30
N THR A 76 -16.44 -16.89 58.39
CA THR A 76 -15.86 -17.49 59.61
C THR A 76 -14.34 -17.40 59.64
N TRP A 77 -13.70 -16.84 58.61
CA TRP A 77 -12.24 -16.81 58.49
C TRP A 77 -11.59 -15.63 59.23
N THR A 78 -12.39 -14.67 59.67
CA THR A 78 -11.96 -13.43 60.33
C THR A 78 -11.01 -13.69 61.51
N ARG A 79 -11.27 -14.71 62.32
CA ARG A 79 -10.40 -15.08 63.45
C ARG A 79 -8.99 -15.46 63.02
N GLU A 80 -8.86 -16.30 62.00
CA GLU A 80 -7.56 -16.73 61.49
C GLU A 80 -6.84 -15.59 60.75
N ILE A 81 -7.58 -14.79 59.99
CA ILE A 81 -7.06 -13.55 59.39
C ILE A 81 -6.55 -12.60 60.48
N GLY A 82 -7.27 -12.45 61.59
CA GLY A 82 -6.85 -11.61 62.73
C GLY A 82 -5.58 -12.10 63.41
N ARG A 83 -5.42 -13.43 63.56
CA ARG A 83 -4.20 -14.03 64.09
C ARG A 83 -3.01 -13.76 63.18
N VAL A 84 -3.14 -14.05 61.88
CA VAL A 84 -2.09 -13.81 60.88
C VAL A 84 -1.75 -12.32 60.78
N LEU A 85 -2.76 -11.43 60.79
CA LEU A 85 -2.56 -9.98 60.79
C LEU A 85 -1.72 -9.52 61.99
N THR A 86 -2.01 -10.05 63.17
CA THR A 86 -1.26 -9.73 64.40
C THR A 86 0.20 -10.12 64.23
N ASP A 87 0.48 -11.34 63.76
CA ASP A 87 1.85 -11.84 63.57
C ASP A 87 2.62 -11.08 62.47
N ILE A 88 1.94 -10.66 61.40
CA ILE A 88 2.53 -9.81 60.35
C ILE A 88 2.92 -8.44 60.91
N VAL A 89 2.04 -7.82 61.70
CA VAL A 89 2.26 -6.50 62.30
C VAL A 89 3.38 -6.52 63.35
N GLU A 90 3.38 -7.55 64.22
CA GLU A 90 4.42 -7.82 65.21
C GLU A 90 5.76 -8.20 64.56
N GLY A 91 5.70 -8.92 63.43
CA GLY A 91 6.86 -9.23 62.57
C GLY A 91 7.50 -8.01 61.92
N GLY A 92 6.94 -6.81 62.11
CA GLY A 92 7.55 -5.56 61.68
C GLY A 92 7.11 -5.08 60.30
N ALA A 93 5.99 -5.55 59.78
CA ALA A 93 5.39 -4.97 58.57
C ALA A 93 5.20 -3.45 58.73
N SER A 94 5.52 -2.71 57.67
CA SER A 94 5.43 -1.26 57.63
C SER A 94 3.98 -0.80 57.65
N VAL A 95 3.14 -1.42 56.82
CA VAL A 95 1.70 -1.22 56.75
C VAL A 95 1.06 -2.41 56.04
N VAL A 96 -0.17 -2.76 56.45
CA VAL A 96 -0.98 -3.83 55.86
C VAL A 96 -2.20 -3.20 55.17
N GLY A 97 -2.39 -3.53 53.90
CA GLY A 97 -3.53 -3.16 53.09
C GLY A 97 -4.44 -4.35 52.81
N PHE A 98 -5.76 -4.14 52.82
CA PHE A 98 -6.74 -5.14 52.39
C PHE A 98 -7.29 -4.77 51.02
N ASP A 99 -6.92 -5.55 50.00
CA ASP A 99 -7.49 -5.53 48.65
C ASP A 99 -8.71 -6.45 48.52
N VAL A 100 -9.33 -6.75 49.67
CA VAL A 100 -10.58 -7.50 49.77
C VAL A 100 -11.50 -6.76 50.73
N VAL A 101 -12.78 -6.75 50.40
CA VAL A 101 -13.79 -6.13 51.26
C VAL A 101 -14.58 -7.23 51.93
N PHE A 102 -14.67 -7.20 53.25
CA PHE A 102 -15.54 -8.07 54.04
C PHE A 102 -16.80 -7.28 54.45
N PRO A 103 -17.82 -7.18 53.58
CA PRO A 103 -18.99 -6.33 53.85
C PRO A 103 -19.92 -6.92 54.91
N VAL A 104 -19.81 -8.21 55.16
CA VAL A 104 -20.65 -8.97 56.09
C VAL A 104 -19.83 -9.49 57.27
N SER A 105 -20.51 -9.64 58.40
CA SER A 105 -19.98 -10.24 59.63
C SER A 105 -20.97 -11.30 60.10
N ILE A 106 -20.46 -12.44 60.57
CA ILE A 106 -21.32 -13.50 61.12
C ILE A 106 -22.09 -13.04 62.36
N GLU A 107 -21.56 -12.05 63.10
CA GLU A 107 -22.22 -11.45 64.27
C GLU A 107 -23.45 -10.62 63.91
N GLN A 108 -23.56 -10.20 62.64
CA GLN A 108 -24.63 -9.35 62.12
C GLN A 108 -25.60 -10.10 61.22
N SER A 109 -25.56 -11.44 61.22
CA SER A 109 -26.49 -12.26 60.44
C SER A 109 -27.94 -11.96 60.82
N ARG A 110 -28.76 -11.63 59.82
CA ARG A 110 -30.21 -11.46 59.95
C ARG A 110 -30.99 -12.71 59.53
N MET A 111 -30.29 -13.78 59.13
CA MET A 111 -30.95 -15.04 58.76
C MET A 111 -31.43 -15.77 60.03
N PRO A 112 -32.69 -16.21 60.09
CA PRO A 112 -33.17 -17.07 61.16
C PRO A 112 -32.55 -18.46 61.02
N PHE A 113 -31.73 -18.89 61.99
CA PHE A 113 -31.15 -20.23 62.01
C PHE A 113 -32.12 -21.23 62.68
N GLY A 114 -33.09 -21.75 61.93
CA GLY A 114 -34.11 -22.69 62.44
C GLY A 114 -35.22 -22.00 63.24
N ASP A 115 -35.96 -22.77 64.06
CA ASP A 115 -37.00 -22.24 64.96
C ASP A 115 -36.45 -21.13 65.88
N GLU A 116 -37.30 -20.18 66.29
CA GLU A 116 -36.91 -18.97 67.04
C GLU A 116 -35.97 -19.24 68.24
N THR A 117 -36.11 -20.39 68.89
CA THR A 117 -35.27 -20.85 70.01
C THR A 117 -33.86 -21.32 69.58
N LEU A 118 -33.74 -22.04 68.47
CA LEU A 118 -32.45 -22.44 67.87
C LEU A 118 -31.74 -21.24 67.23
N GLY A 119 -32.49 -20.34 66.59
CA GLY A 119 -31.98 -19.10 66.02
C GLY A 119 -31.43 -18.14 67.08
N ALA A 120 -32.14 -17.98 68.20
CA ALA A 120 -31.69 -17.17 69.33
C ALA A 120 -30.44 -17.73 70.01
N THR A 121 -30.34 -19.06 70.16
CA THR A 121 -29.19 -19.71 70.80
C THR A 121 -27.95 -19.74 69.90
N LEU A 122 -28.08 -20.00 68.60
CA LEU A 122 -26.98 -19.91 67.64
C LEU A 122 -26.52 -18.46 67.43
N GLY A 123 -27.46 -17.51 67.31
CA GLY A 123 -27.16 -16.08 67.22
C GLY A 123 -26.40 -15.56 68.44
N ALA A 124 -26.76 -16.01 69.65
CA ALA A 124 -26.02 -15.69 70.88
C ALA A 124 -24.63 -16.32 70.93
N ARG A 125 -24.44 -17.52 70.35
CA ARG A 125 -23.15 -18.23 70.29
C ARG A 125 -22.14 -17.62 69.32
N VAL A 126 -22.61 -16.97 68.24
CA VAL A 126 -21.72 -16.28 67.27
C VAL A 126 -21.43 -14.82 67.64
N ARG A 127 -22.10 -14.24 68.65
CA ARG A 127 -21.74 -12.91 69.15
C ARG A 127 -20.34 -12.92 69.74
N GLY A 128 -19.51 -11.96 69.31
CA GLY A 128 -18.12 -11.88 69.72
C GLY A 128 -17.18 -12.83 68.95
N PHE A 129 -17.66 -13.54 67.92
CA PHE A 129 -16.82 -14.35 67.05
C PHE A 129 -15.73 -13.52 66.36
N ASP A 130 -16.06 -12.32 65.89
CA ASP A 130 -15.14 -11.40 65.22
C ASP A 130 -14.30 -10.59 66.23
N ARG A 131 -14.49 -10.76 67.54
CA ARG A 131 -13.84 -9.93 68.58
C ARG A 131 -12.32 -9.88 68.42
N ASP A 132 -11.68 -11.02 68.19
CA ASP A 132 -10.21 -11.08 68.05
C ASP A 132 -9.74 -10.43 66.75
N TYR A 133 -10.52 -10.58 65.67
CA TYR A 133 -10.27 -9.88 64.41
C TYR A 133 -10.42 -8.36 64.57
N LEU A 134 -11.51 -7.89 65.17
CA LEU A 134 -11.75 -6.47 65.43
C LEU A 134 -10.68 -5.86 66.34
N ARG A 135 -10.16 -6.62 67.31
CA ARG A 135 -9.02 -6.21 68.14
C ARG A 135 -7.73 -6.09 67.34
N ALA A 136 -7.44 -7.06 66.47
CA ALA A 136 -6.28 -7.00 65.58
C ALA A 136 -6.37 -5.79 64.63
N LEU A 137 -7.55 -5.56 64.05
CA LEU A 137 -7.81 -4.38 63.21
C LEU A 137 -7.62 -3.07 63.98
N ALA A 138 -8.21 -2.95 65.17
CA ALA A 138 -8.11 -1.76 65.99
C ALA A 138 -6.68 -1.48 66.46
N GLY A 139 -5.94 -2.53 66.85
CA GLY A 139 -4.53 -2.43 67.21
C GLY A 139 -3.68 -1.92 66.05
N ALA A 140 -3.77 -2.59 64.89
CA ALA A 140 -3.00 -2.20 63.71
C ALA A 140 -3.39 -0.81 63.17
N ALA A 141 -4.68 -0.45 63.21
CA ALA A 141 -5.17 0.88 62.82
C ALA A 141 -4.65 1.99 63.74
N ARG A 142 -4.65 1.76 65.06
CA ARG A 142 -4.13 2.71 66.04
C ARG A 142 -2.64 2.98 65.83
N ASP A 143 -1.89 1.96 65.48
CA ASP A 143 -0.45 2.06 65.22
C ASP A 143 -0.14 2.61 63.80
N GLY A 144 -1.18 2.99 63.03
CA GLY A 144 -1.05 3.51 61.66
C GLY A 144 -0.68 2.45 60.62
N LYS A 145 -0.65 1.18 61.00
CA LYS A 145 -0.17 0.05 60.19
C LYS A 145 -1.27 -0.68 59.41
N LEU A 146 -2.48 -0.13 59.32
CA LEU A 146 -3.59 -0.78 58.63
C LEU A 146 -4.37 0.17 57.72
N VAL A 147 -4.69 -0.30 56.52
CA VAL A 147 -5.66 0.32 55.61
C VAL A 147 -6.61 -0.75 55.08
N LEU A 148 -7.91 -0.50 55.15
CA LEU A 148 -8.94 -1.35 54.56
C LEU A 148 -9.39 -0.82 53.20
N GLY A 149 -9.66 -1.73 52.28
CA GLY A 149 -10.25 -1.40 50.99
C GLY A 149 -11.75 -1.13 51.06
N GLN A 150 -12.23 -0.31 50.14
CA GLN A 150 -13.64 -0.20 49.77
C GLN A 150 -13.74 -0.07 48.25
N VAL A 151 -14.87 -0.49 47.68
CA VAL A 151 -15.13 -0.31 46.24
C VAL A 151 -16.17 0.79 46.09
N GLN A 152 -15.82 1.87 45.38
CA GLN A 152 -16.78 2.91 45.00
C GLN A 152 -17.66 2.40 43.87
N HIS A 153 -18.98 2.56 44.03
CA HIS A 153 -20.01 2.22 43.05
C HIS A 153 -21.05 3.34 43.02
N SER A 154 -21.73 3.52 41.89
CA SER A 154 -22.50 4.73 41.55
C SER A 154 -23.53 5.14 42.62
N ASP A 155 -24.20 4.18 43.25
CA ASP A 155 -25.27 4.48 44.22
C ASP A 155 -24.95 4.07 45.67
N ARG A 156 -24.15 3.01 45.87
CA ARG A 156 -23.75 2.54 47.21
C ARG A 156 -22.35 1.89 47.18
N PRO A 157 -21.36 2.42 47.91
CA PRO A 157 -20.05 1.79 47.98
C PRO A 157 -20.13 0.44 48.71
N ILE A 158 -19.36 -0.54 48.24
CA ILE A 158 -19.14 -1.79 48.97
C ILE A 158 -18.06 -1.51 50.01
N GLN A 159 -18.44 -1.51 51.28
CA GLN A 159 -17.59 -1.12 52.40
C GLN A 159 -17.38 -2.27 53.38
N PRO A 160 -16.32 -2.23 54.19
CA PRO A 160 -16.15 -3.13 55.33
C PRO A 160 -17.38 -3.12 56.24
N SER A 161 -17.63 -4.23 56.93
CA SER A 161 -18.77 -4.32 57.86
C SER A 161 -18.76 -3.19 58.91
N PRO A 162 -19.92 -2.76 59.44
CA PRO A 162 -19.99 -1.68 60.41
C PRO A 162 -19.04 -1.82 61.60
N GLY A 163 -18.85 -3.04 62.12
CA GLY A 163 -17.91 -3.32 63.21
C GLY A 163 -16.46 -3.08 62.81
N GLN A 164 -16.07 -3.50 61.60
CA GLN A 164 -14.73 -3.26 61.06
C GLN A 164 -14.48 -1.75 60.85
N ARG A 165 -15.46 -1.01 60.32
CA ARG A 165 -15.35 0.46 60.15
C ARG A 165 -15.13 1.15 61.49
N VAL A 166 -15.86 0.77 62.53
CA VAL A 166 -15.66 1.31 63.88
C VAL A 166 -14.26 0.97 64.40
N ALA A 167 -13.83 -0.29 64.28
CA ALA A 167 -12.52 -0.75 64.73
C ALA A 167 -11.36 0.05 64.11
N VAL A 168 -11.48 0.44 62.84
CA VAL A 168 -10.44 1.19 62.12
C VAL A 168 -10.61 2.71 62.13
N GLY A 169 -11.54 3.25 62.94
CA GLY A 169 -11.74 4.70 63.05
C GLY A 169 -12.45 5.32 61.83
N GLN A 170 -13.46 4.62 61.31
CA GLN A 170 -14.28 5.02 60.16
C GLN A 170 -13.42 5.27 58.90
N GLN A 171 -13.63 6.39 58.19
CA GLN A 171 -12.95 6.71 56.94
C GLN A 171 -11.44 7.01 57.10
N ARG A 172 -10.91 7.09 58.33
CA ARG A 172 -9.50 7.42 58.56
C ARG A 172 -8.55 6.39 57.94
N ASN A 173 -8.92 5.11 57.98
CA ASN A 173 -8.11 3.98 57.51
C ASN A 173 -8.82 3.18 56.40
N ILE A 174 -9.75 3.79 55.66
CA ILE A 174 -10.45 3.13 54.55
C ILE A 174 -10.13 3.87 53.25
N ARG A 175 -9.75 3.16 52.19
CA ARG A 175 -9.37 3.73 50.88
C ARG A 175 -9.99 2.95 49.72
N ALA A 176 -10.23 3.64 48.62
CA ALA A 176 -10.84 3.03 47.44
C ALA A 176 -9.86 2.11 46.70
N LEU A 177 -10.36 0.95 46.26
CA LEU A 177 -9.66 -0.06 45.46
C LEU A 177 -9.91 0.07 43.96
N ASN A 178 -10.70 1.06 43.52
CA ASN A 178 -11.03 1.21 42.12
C ASN A 178 -9.76 1.38 41.27
N ALA A 179 -9.73 0.74 40.11
CA ALA A 179 -8.65 0.88 39.13
C ALA A 179 -9.10 1.77 37.96
N TYR A 180 -8.12 2.29 37.20
CA TYR A 180 -8.37 3.02 35.97
C TYR A 180 -8.25 2.07 34.79
N SER A 181 -9.34 1.89 34.06
CA SER A 181 -9.35 1.15 32.79
C SER A 181 -9.18 2.13 31.64
N ASP A 182 -8.26 1.81 30.73
CA ASP A 182 -8.17 2.51 29.45
C ASP A 182 -9.41 2.19 28.58
N SER A 183 -9.57 2.87 27.44
CA SER A 183 -10.71 2.67 26.54
C SER A 183 -10.86 1.25 25.96
N ASP A 184 -9.83 0.42 26.10
CA ASP A 184 -9.79 -1.00 25.71
C ASP A 184 -9.94 -1.96 26.90
N ASP A 185 -10.43 -1.47 28.05
CA ASP A 185 -10.61 -2.22 29.31
C ASP A 185 -9.33 -2.81 29.91
N VAL A 186 -8.16 -2.37 29.46
CA VAL A 186 -6.87 -2.79 30.01
C VAL A 186 -6.42 -1.79 31.08
N ILE A 187 -6.02 -2.32 32.23
CA ILE A 187 -5.49 -1.53 33.35
C ILE A 187 -3.98 -1.36 33.15
N ARG A 188 -3.59 -0.18 32.67
CA ARG A 188 -2.18 0.25 32.55
C ARG A 188 -1.80 1.29 33.60
N ARG A 189 -2.81 1.89 34.22
CA ARG A 189 -2.66 3.03 35.12
C ARG A 189 -3.45 2.80 36.39
N MET A 190 -2.99 3.40 37.48
CA MET A 190 -3.67 3.36 38.78
C MET A 190 -4.01 4.78 39.21
N PRO A 191 -5.25 5.05 39.69
CA PRO A 191 -5.61 6.35 40.23
C PRO A 191 -4.71 6.74 41.41
N LEU A 192 -4.36 8.02 41.47
CA LEU A 192 -3.59 8.60 42.57
C LEU A 192 -4.51 9.01 43.73
N SER A 193 -5.67 9.56 43.41
CA SER A 193 -6.67 9.99 44.39
C SER A 193 -8.10 9.75 43.90
N PHE A 194 -9.04 9.83 44.83
CA PHE A 194 -10.48 9.83 44.58
C PHE A 194 -11.11 11.02 45.30
N THR A 195 -12.21 11.53 44.75
CA THR A 195 -13.02 12.54 45.43
C THR A 195 -14.13 11.84 46.20
N VAL A 196 -14.14 11.96 47.52
CA VAL A 196 -15.16 11.39 48.41
C VAL A 196 -15.73 12.52 49.25
N ASP A 197 -17.04 12.75 49.18
CA ASP A 197 -17.73 13.83 49.90
C ASP A 197 -17.10 15.23 49.67
N GLY A 198 -16.63 15.49 48.45
CA GLY A 198 -15.95 16.73 48.05
C GLY A 198 -14.48 16.83 48.50
N ALA A 199 -13.98 15.89 49.30
CA ALA A 199 -12.59 15.84 49.73
C ALA A 199 -11.74 14.93 48.84
N ARG A 200 -10.51 15.36 48.52
CA ARG A 200 -9.53 14.53 47.82
C ARG A 200 -8.92 13.54 48.80
N MET A 201 -9.16 12.25 48.58
CA MET A 201 -8.57 11.16 49.34
C MET A 201 -7.53 10.42 48.49
N PRO A 202 -6.37 10.06 49.04
CA PRO A 202 -5.40 9.23 48.30
C PRO A 202 -6.02 7.88 47.94
N SER A 203 -5.55 7.26 46.87
CA SER A 203 -5.88 5.87 46.57
C SER A 203 -5.25 4.92 47.59
N MET A 204 -5.70 3.66 47.61
CA MET A 204 -5.10 2.63 48.46
C MET A 204 -3.58 2.53 48.26
N ALA A 205 -3.11 2.55 47.01
CA ALA A 205 -1.69 2.46 46.72
C ALA A 205 -0.88 3.65 47.25
N VAL A 206 -1.42 4.87 47.12
CA VAL A 206 -0.77 6.10 47.62
C VAL A 206 -0.74 6.11 49.14
N GLU A 207 -1.83 5.74 49.81
CA GLU A 207 -1.90 5.69 51.27
C GLU A 207 -0.90 4.68 51.86
N LEU A 208 -0.81 3.48 51.27
CA LEU A 208 0.13 2.45 51.70
C LEU A 208 1.59 2.89 51.50
N ALA A 209 1.92 3.46 50.34
CA ALA A 209 3.25 3.97 50.06
C ALA A 209 3.62 5.12 51.01
N ALA A 210 2.69 6.05 51.26
CA ALA A 210 2.87 7.18 52.17
C ALA A 210 3.19 6.72 53.60
N ARG A 211 2.43 5.76 54.13
CA ARG A 211 2.67 5.20 55.47
C ARG A 211 3.99 4.44 55.56
N ALA A 212 4.32 3.67 54.53
CA ALA A 212 5.59 2.93 54.47
C ALA A 212 6.80 3.87 54.45
N LEU A 213 6.72 4.96 53.70
CA LEU A 213 7.76 5.99 53.62
C LEU A 213 7.74 6.97 54.80
N ARG A 214 6.66 6.97 55.60
CA ARG A 214 6.39 7.93 56.69
C ARG A 214 6.34 9.38 56.19
N GLU A 215 5.72 9.56 55.03
CA GLU A 215 5.67 10.84 54.31
C GLU A 215 4.23 11.18 53.94
N THR A 216 3.88 12.46 53.93
CA THR A 216 2.54 12.91 53.52
C THR A 216 2.47 13.19 52.02
N PRO A 217 1.44 12.70 51.30
CA PRO A 217 1.28 13.01 49.89
C PRO A 217 0.98 14.51 49.70
N ALA A 218 1.80 15.19 48.92
CA ALA A 218 1.61 16.58 48.54
C ALA A 218 1.01 16.68 47.14
N TRP A 219 -0.04 17.48 47.00
CA TRP A 219 -0.78 17.61 45.75
C TRP A 219 -0.59 18.99 45.15
N ASP A 220 -0.44 19.07 43.82
CA ASP A 220 -0.52 20.34 43.10
C ASP A 220 -1.96 20.63 42.62
N ASP A 221 -2.19 21.89 42.20
CA ASP A 221 -3.49 22.37 41.73
C ASP A 221 -4.00 21.62 40.49
N ALA A 222 -3.08 21.07 39.70
CA ALA A 222 -3.37 20.28 38.51
C ALA A 222 -3.66 18.79 38.82
N GLY A 223 -3.62 18.39 40.09
CA GLY A 223 -3.88 17.01 40.51
C GLY A 223 -2.67 16.08 40.44
N GLY A 224 -1.47 16.61 40.25
CA GLY A 224 -0.20 15.89 40.35
C GLY A 224 0.15 15.55 41.80
N LEU A 225 0.79 14.40 42.00
CA LEU A 225 1.27 13.92 43.30
C LEU A 225 2.78 14.07 43.43
N THR A 226 3.23 14.59 44.56
CA THR A 226 4.60 14.45 45.05
C THR A 226 4.60 13.67 46.36
N LEU A 227 5.38 12.59 46.44
CA LEU A 227 5.50 11.76 47.63
C LEU A 227 6.98 11.55 47.97
N ALA A 228 7.40 11.88 49.19
CA ALA A 228 8.79 11.76 49.63
C ALA A 228 9.82 12.45 48.69
N GLY A 229 9.44 13.60 48.11
CA GLY A 229 10.25 14.33 47.11
C GLY A 229 10.24 13.74 45.70
N TYR A 230 9.51 12.66 45.44
CA TYR A 230 9.29 12.10 44.10
C TYR A 230 8.01 12.64 43.49
N ARG A 231 8.14 13.42 42.40
CA ARG A 231 6.99 13.85 41.59
C ARG A 231 6.58 12.71 40.68
N VAL A 232 5.38 12.16 40.90
CA VAL A 232 4.89 11.02 40.14
C VAL A 232 4.64 11.45 38.69
N PRO A 233 5.27 10.79 37.70
CA PRO A 233 5.02 11.09 36.30
C PRO A 233 3.57 10.72 35.96
N SER A 234 2.84 11.70 35.44
CA SER A 234 1.42 11.55 35.12
C SER A 234 1.13 12.19 33.77
N GLN A 235 0.62 11.39 32.85
CA GLN A 235 0.28 11.82 31.50
C GLN A 235 -1.23 11.82 31.27
N VAL A 236 -1.94 10.92 31.95
CA VAL A 236 -3.38 11.01 32.18
C VAL A 236 -3.56 11.55 33.59
N ALA A 237 -4.32 12.64 33.72
CA ALA A 237 -4.48 13.36 34.99
C ALA A 237 -4.91 12.42 36.13
N ASN A 238 -4.39 12.63 37.33
CA ASN A 238 -4.68 11.83 38.53
C ASN A 238 -4.37 10.32 38.39
N THR A 239 -3.43 9.93 37.53
CA THR A 239 -3.00 8.53 37.42
C THR A 239 -1.49 8.37 37.45
N LEU A 240 -1.03 7.20 37.91
CA LEU A 240 0.32 6.70 37.69
C LEU A 240 0.32 5.57 36.66
N THR A 241 1.30 5.55 35.76
CA THR A 241 1.45 4.45 34.80
C THR A 241 2.29 3.34 35.42
N LEU A 242 1.74 2.12 35.43
CA LEU A 242 2.32 0.98 36.13
C LEU A 242 3.57 0.47 35.42
N ASN A 243 4.63 0.24 36.20
CA ASN A 243 5.87 -0.38 35.72
C ASN A 243 5.98 -1.81 36.25
N PHE A 244 5.58 -2.78 35.42
CA PHE A 244 5.71 -4.22 35.69
C PHE A 244 7.15 -4.71 35.44
N ALA A 245 8.14 -4.11 36.11
CA ALA A 245 9.56 -4.42 35.88
C ALA A 245 9.93 -5.86 36.23
N GLY A 246 9.45 -6.38 37.37
CA GLY A 246 9.70 -7.76 37.77
C GLY A 246 8.91 -8.83 36.99
N GLY A 247 8.18 -8.43 35.94
CA GLY A 247 7.31 -9.29 35.13
C GLY A 247 6.45 -10.24 35.95
N ALA A 248 6.28 -11.49 35.50
CA ALA A 248 5.36 -12.46 36.11
C ALA A 248 5.58 -12.67 37.62
N ASP A 249 6.83 -12.57 38.09
CA ASP A 249 7.27 -12.97 39.44
C ASP A 249 7.81 -11.83 40.30
N GLY A 250 7.52 -10.59 39.96
CA GLY A 250 8.12 -9.43 40.61
C GLY A 250 7.72 -9.19 42.07
N ILE A 251 6.68 -9.88 42.56
CA ILE A 251 6.11 -9.67 43.90
C ILE A 251 6.01 -11.02 44.62
N PRO A 252 6.63 -11.18 45.81
CA PRO A 252 6.55 -12.39 46.58
C PRO A 252 5.15 -12.57 47.17
N THR A 253 4.64 -13.80 47.09
CA THR A 253 3.27 -14.15 47.47
C THR A 253 3.28 -15.32 48.44
N TYR A 254 2.53 -15.19 49.54
CA TYR A 254 2.39 -16.20 50.59
C TYR A 254 0.92 -16.60 50.72
N SER A 255 0.62 -17.90 50.81
CA SER A 255 -0.75 -18.38 51.04
C SER A 255 -1.20 -18.04 52.47
N LEU A 256 -2.45 -17.59 52.63
CA LEU A 256 -3.03 -17.39 53.96
C LEU A 256 -3.06 -18.69 54.76
N ALA A 257 -3.28 -19.85 54.13
CA ALA A 257 -3.26 -21.14 54.82
C ALA A 257 -1.90 -21.45 55.44
N ASP A 258 -0.80 -21.23 54.70
CA ASP A 258 0.55 -21.44 55.22
C ASP A 258 0.87 -20.50 56.38
N LEU A 259 0.50 -19.21 56.25
CA LEU A 259 0.70 -18.24 57.32
C LEU A 259 -0.17 -18.50 58.55
N SER A 260 -1.39 -19.01 58.36
CA SER A 260 -2.27 -19.43 59.46
C SER A 260 -1.66 -20.59 60.24
N ALA A 261 -1.17 -21.61 59.53
CA ALA A 261 -0.45 -22.73 60.14
C ALA A 261 0.84 -22.27 60.86
N CYS A 262 1.58 -21.33 60.24
CA CYS A 262 2.78 -20.71 60.81
C CYS A 262 2.49 -19.98 62.12
N ALA A 263 1.42 -19.19 62.15
CA ALA A 263 0.95 -18.48 63.34
C ALA A 263 0.50 -19.46 64.43
N GLY A 264 -0.17 -20.56 64.05
CA GLY A 264 -0.53 -21.65 64.97
C GLY A 264 0.68 -22.33 65.63
N LYS A 265 1.80 -22.45 64.91
CA LYS A 265 3.09 -22.96 65.43
C LYS A 265 3.85 -21.93 66.28
N GLY A 266 3.51 -20.65 66.17
CA GLY A 266 4.18 -19.55 66.88
C GLY A 266 5.55 -19.19 66.32
N ASP A 267 5.82 -19.40 65.03
CA ASP A 267 7.10 -19.06 64.39
C ASP A 267 7.21 -17.55 64.08
N LYS A 268 7.40 -16.75 65.13
CA LYS A 268 7.53 -15.29 65.01
C LYS A 268 8.75 -14.85 64.19
N GLU A 269 9.82 -15.65 64.18
CA GLU A 269 11.02 -15.35 63.40
C GLU A 269 10.77 -15.47 61.89
N PHE A 270 9.93 -16.41 61.44
CA PHE A 270 9.49 -16.43 60.05
C PHE A 270 8.84 -15.11 59.64
N PHE A 271 7.86 -14.62 60.42
CA PHE A 271 7.18 -13.36 60.12
C PHE A 271 8.15 -12.18 60.09
N LYS A 272 9.09 -12.13 61.03
CA LYS A 272 10.13 -11.10 61.06
C LYS A 272 11.03 -11.13 59.83
N ARG A 273 11.49 -12.30 59.40
CA ARG A 273 12.34 -12.41 58.20
C ARG A 273 11.61 -12.01 56.92
N GLN A 274 10.33 -12.36 56.79
CA GLN A 274 9.61 -12.18 55.53
C GLN A 274 8.90 -10.83 55.40
N PHE A 275 8.41 -10.25 56.51
CA PHE A 275 7.55 -9.06 56.49
C PHE A 275 8.17 -7.80 57.07
N ALA A 276 9.30 -7.87 57.79
CA ALA A 276 9.92 -6.69 58.39
C ALA A 276 10.22 -5.60 57.34
N GLY A 277 9.73 -4.38 57.58
CA GLY A 277 9.91 -3.22 56.71
C GLY A 277 9.11 -3.26 55.41
N LYS A 278 8.39 -4.35 55.11
CA LYS A 278 7.62 -4.50 53.86
C LYS A 278 6.18 -4.00 54.01
N VAL A 279 5.62 -3.54 52.91
CA VAL A 279 4.17 -3.33 52.78
C VAL A 279 3.54 -4.68 52.48
N VAL A 280 2.47 -5.03 53.19
CA VAL A 280 1.75 -6.28 52.97
C VAL A 280 0.38 -5.97 52.39
N ILE A 281 -0.01 -6.65 51.32
CA ILE A 281 -1.35 -6.51 50.74
C ILE A 281 -2.03 -7.88 50.78
N LEU A 282 -3.16 -7.95 51.48
CA LEU A 282 -4.00 -9.14 51.54
C LEU A 282 -5.03 -9.06 50.40
N GLY A 283 -5.06 -10.07 49.51
CA GLY A 283 -5.94 -10.08 48.34
C GLY A 283 -6.32 -11.47 47.85
N THR A 284 -7.28 -11.56 46.92
CA THR A 284 -7.74 -12.81 46.31
C THR A 284 -6.92 -13.20 45.08
N LEU A 285 -6.52 -14.47 44.99
CA LEU A 285 -5.80 -15.05 43.84
C LEU A 285 -6.63 -16.15 43.16
N LEU A 286 -7.94 -16.16 43.35
CA LEU A 286 -8.82 -17.15 42.75
C LEU A 286 -8.95 -16.98 41.23
N ASP A 287 -9.18 -18.10 40.56
CA ASP A 287 -9.16 -18.22 39.10
C ASP A 287 -10.20 -17.38 38.34
N VAL A 288 -11.26 -16.95 39.03
CA VAL A 288 -12.41 -16.23 38.44
C VAL A 288 -12.60 -14.85 39.09
N GLU A 289 -12.12 -14.65 40.32
CA GLU A 289 -12.40 -13.46 41.10
C GLU A 289 -11.35 -12.36 40.86
N ASP A 290 -11.80 -11.14 40.59
CA ASP A 290 -10.99 -9.93 40.42
C ASP A 290 -9.80 -10.08 39.43
N ARG A 291 -10.01 -10.84 38.35
CA ARG A 291 -9.06 -10.96 37.24
C ARG A 291 -9.11 -9.72 36.35
N ARG A 292 -7.93 -9.17 36.05
CA ARG A 292 -7.76 -7.93 35.28
C ARG A 292 -6.79 -8.12 34.11
N LEU A 293 -7.11 -7.52 32.97
CA LEU A 293 -6.16 -7.37 31.88
C LEU A 293 -5.25 -6.19 32.16
N THR A 294 -3.94 -6.37 31.99
CA THR A 294 -2.93 -5.32 32.17
C THR A 294 -1.86 -5.43 31.09
N SER A 295 -0.88 -4.53 31.07
CA SER A 295 0.30 -4.64 30.19
C SER A 295 1.09 -5.94 30.40
N LYS A 296 0.90 -6.65 31.53
CA LYS A 296 1.47 -7.99 31.71
C LYS A 296 0.94 -9.02 30.72
N ARG A 297 -0.17 -8.79 30.01
CA ARG A 297 -0.75 -9.77 29.05
C ARG A 297 0.23 -10.29 27.99
N LEU A 298 1.31 -9.55 27.70
CA LEU A 298 2.38 -9.96 26.77
C LEU A 298 3.67 -10.45 27.47
N ALA A 299 3.68 -10.46 28.80
CA ALA A 299 4.77 -10.82 29.71
C ALA A 299 4.27 -11.71 30.87
N THR A 300 3.42 -12.71 30.57
CA THR A 300 2.78 -13.54 31.59
C THR A 300 3.58 -14.78 31.97
N GLY A 301 3.32 -15.27 33.18
CA GLY A 301 3.81 -16.51 33.75
C GLY A 301 2.77 -17.03 34.74
N ALA A 302 2.99 -18.23 35.28
CA ALA A 302 2.05 -18.85 36.23
C ALA A 302 1.92 -17.99 37.50
N GLU A 303 0.72 -17.76 38.03
CA GLU A 303 0.56 -17.12 39.33
C GLU A 303 0.51 -18.19 40.42
N ALA A 304 1.34 -18.07 41.47
CA ALA A 304 1.36 -19.02 42.58
C ALA A 304 1.94 -18.39 43.86
N ALA A 305 1.68 -19.00 45.01
CA ALA A 305 2.36 -18.71 46.27
C ALA A 305 3.84 -19.10 46.17
N ARG A 306 4.67 -18.17 45.69
CA ARG A 306 6.10 -18.36 45.38
C ARG A 306 7.04 -17.88 46.48
N GLY A 307 6.52 -17.33 47.58
CA GLY A 307 7.31 -16.98 48.75
C GLY A 307 7.89 -18.22 49.45
N PRO A 308 8.97 -18.06 50.23
CA PRO A 308 9.46 -19.13 51.11
C PRO A 308 8.34 -19.66 52.01
N ARG A 309 8.21 -20.98 52.11
CA ARG A 309 7.16 -21.65 52.89
C ARG A 309 7.52 -21.69 54.38
N CYS A 310 6.52 -21.57 55.26
CA CYS A 310 6.72 -21.71 56.69
C CYS A 310 6.45 -23.14 57.19
N VAL A 311 5.24 -23.67 56.93
CA VAL A 311 4.78 -24.95 57.47
C VAL A 311 4.33 -25.90 56.37
N LEU A 312 3.51 -25.41 55.45
CA LEU A 312 2.90 -26.22 54.41
C LEU A 312 3.90 -26.55 53.29
N PRO A 313 3.82 -27.75 52.70
CA PRO A 313 4.68 -28.13 51.58
C PRO A 313 4.44 -27.21 50.37
N PRO A 314 5.38 -27.13 49.42
CA PRO A 314 5.16 -26.43 48.16
C PRO A 314 3.94 -27.00 47.43
N PRO A 315 3.11 -26.17 46.79
CA PRO A 315 1.94 -26.64 46.06
C PRO A 315 2.35 -27.57 44.90
N ALA A 316 1.50 -28.56 44.61
CA ALA A 316 1.72 -29.50 43.53
C ALA A 316 1.45 -28.82 42.17
N GLY A 317 2.52 -28.41 41.48
CA GLY A 317 2.49 -27.88 40.11
C GLY A 317 2.63 -26.37 40.02
N SER A 318 3.00 -25.89 38.83
CA SER A 318 2.90 -24.47 38.46
C SER A 318 1.46 -24.19 38.02
N GLY A 319 0.79 -23.22 38.65
CA GLY A 319 -0.58 -22.81 38.27
C GLY A 319 -0.71 -22.45 36.78
N PRO A 320 -1.94 -22.29 36.26
CA PRO A 320 -2.16 -21.99 34.85
C PRO A 320 -1.50 -20.66 34.45
N VAL A 321 -0.80 -20.65 33.30
CA VAL A 321 -0.33 -19.41 32.68
C VAL A 321 -1.51 -18.74 31.99
N ARG A 322 -1.83 -17.51 32.39
CA ARG A 322 -2.96 -16.72 31.88
C ARG A 322 -2.46 -15.38 31.36
N ASP A 323 -3.26 -14.71 30.53
CA ASP A 323 -2.99 -13.36 30.00
C ASP A 323 -3.50 -12.24 30.92
N SER A 324 -4.36 -12.56 31.88
CA SER A 324 -4.81 -11.69 32.97
C SER A 324 -3.91 -11.79 34.21
N ILE A 325 -4.10 -10.89 35.17
CA ILE A 325 -3.54 -10.99 36.53
C ILE A 325 -4.60 -10.69 37.59
N SER A 326 -4.41 -11.13 38.84
CA SER A 326 -5.29 -10.74 39.95
C SER A 326 -5.09 -9.27 40.32
N GLY A 327 -6.17 -8.55 40.63
CA GLY A 327 -6.14 -7.10 40.88
C GLY A 327 -5.16 -6.67 41.98
N VAL A 328 -4.95 -7.51 42.98
CA VAL A 328 -3.95 -7.31 44.04
C VAL A 328 -2.54 -7.05 43.51
N TYR A 329 -2.16 -7.67 42.39
CA TYR A 329 -0.85 -7.44 41.77
C TYR A 329 -0.75 -6.06 41.12
N ALA A 330 -1.86 -5.49 40.63
CA ALA A 330 -1.87 -4.12 40.13
C ALA A 330 -1.67 -3.12 41.28
N HIS A 331 -2.36 -3.32 42.40
CA HIS A 331 -2.17 -2.51 43.61
C HIS A 331 -0.76 -2.64 44.20
N ALA A 332 -0.25 -3.87 44.31
CA ALA A 332 1.10 -4.13 44.80
C ALA A 332 2.17 -3.52 43.88
N THR A 333 1.97 -3.57 42.56
CA THR A 333 2.87 -2.92 41.59
C THR A 333 2.84 -1.41 41.77
N ALA A 334 1.64 -0.80 41.93
CA ALA A 334 1.51 0.63 42.16
C ALA A 334 2.25 1.09 43.43
N VAL A 335 2.09 0.38 44.56
CA VAL A 335 2.81 0.68 45.81
C VAL A 335 4.33 0.54 45.60
N SER A 336 4.76 -0.54 44.94
CA SER A 336 6.18 -0.77 44.64
C SER A 336 6.76 0.36 43.79
N ASN A 337 6.03 0.83 42.77
CA ASN A 337 6.50 1.91 41.90
C ASN A 337 6.60 3.26 42.62
N LEU A 338 5.72 3.53 43.58
CA LEU A 338 5.77 4.74 44.41
C LEU A 338 6.96 4.70 45.38
N ILE A 339 7.22 3.57 46.02
CA ILE A 339 8.35 3.39 46.95
C ILE A 339 9.68 3.44 46.21
N ARG A 340 9.78 2.74 45.06
CA ARG A 340 11.00 2.66 44.24
C ARG A 340 11.22 3.86 43.33
N ARG A 341 10.21 4.74 43.17
CA ARG A 341 10.25 5.93 42.32
C ARG A 341 10.49 5.63 40.84
N ASP A 342 9.83 4.60 40.34
CA ASP A 342 10.07 4.05 38.99
C ASP A 342 8.81 3.78 38.16
N ALA A 343 7.75 4.53 38.45
CA ALA A 343 6.56 4.55 37.62
C ALA A 343 6.91 4.90 36.16
N VAL A 344 6.15 4.36 35.20
CA VAL A 344 6.44 4.60 33.78
C VAL A 344 6.20 6.07 33.46
N THR A 345 7.19 6.71 32.85
CA THR A 345 7.07 8.06 32.30
C THR A 345 6.72 7.95 30.82
N GLU A 346 5.49 8.32 30.46
CA GLU A 346 5.07 8.38 29.06
C GLU A 346 5.37 9.76 28.45
N GLN A 347 5.53 9.83 27.13
CA GLN A 347 5.80 11.09 26.42
C GLN A 347 4.53 11.86 26.08
N GLY A 348 4.60 13.19 26.16
CA GLY A 348 3.51 14.07 25.71
C GLY A 348 3.35 14.06 24.19
N ARG A 349 2.15 14.43 23.71
CA ARG A 349 1.82 14.54 22.28
C ARG A 349 2.86 15.26 21.39
N PRO A 350 3.45 16.42 21.78
CA PRO A 350 4.42 17.09 20.91
C PRO A 350 5.70 16.28 20.70
N VAL A 351 6.17 15.57 21.74
CA VAL A 351 7.35 14.70 21.64
C VAL A 351 7.05 13.49 20.77
N VAL A 352 5.86 12.90 20.91
CA VAL A 352 5.40 11.79 20.05
C VAL A 352 5.33 12.21 18.59
N ALA A 353 4.74 13.37 18.30
CA ALA A 353 4.68 13.93 16.95
C ALA A 353 6.08 14.16 16.36
N ALA A 354 6.99 14.77 17.13
CA ALA A 354 8.36 15.03 16.67
C ALA A 354 9.10 13.74 16.31
N ILE A 355 9.05 12.72 17.18
CA ILE A 355 9.67 11.41 16.92
C ILE A 355 9.04 10.77 15.68
N ALA A 356 7.71 10.75 15.58
CA ALA A 356 7.00 10.18 14.44
C ALA A 356 7.35 10.88 13.12
N THR A 357 7.44 12.21 13.12
CA THR A 357 7.86 12.99 11.95
C THR A 357 9.30 12.69 11.55
N VAL A 358 10.23 12.57 12.50
CA VAL A 358 11.63 12.23 12.18
C VAL A 358 11.72 10.86 11.51
N LEU A 359 11.07 9.82 12.06
CA LEU A 359 11.07 8.50 11.43
C LEU A 359 10.37 8.50 10.06
N ALA A 360 9.28 9.26 9.90
CA ALA A 360 8.62 9.43 8.61
C ALA A 360 9.49 10.15 7.58
N LEU A 361 10.27 11.16 7.98
CA LEU A 361 11.20 11.85 7.09
C LEU A 361 12.34 10.92 6.64
N LEU A 362 12.87 10.09 7.55
CA LEU A 362 13.88 9.08 7.19
C LEU A 362 13.33 8.06 6.19
N ALA A 363 12.10 7.58 6.40
CA ALA A 363 11.44 6.63 5.51
C ALA A 363 11.15 7.26 4.13
N ALA A 364 10.66 8.51 4.10
CA ALA A 364 10.44 9.25 2.86
C ALA A 364 11.77 9.54 2.11
N GLY A 365 12.84 9.88 2.83
CA GLY A 365 14.18 10.06 2.28
C GLY A 365 14.74 8.78 1.66
N ALA A 366 14.56 7.63 2.32
CA ALA A 366 14.89 6.32 1.78
C ALA A 366 14.04 6.00 0.53
N ALA A 367 12.74 6.30 0.56
CA ALA A 367 11.85 6.14 -0.58
C ALA A 367 12.23 7.02 -1.78
N LEU A 368 12.87 8.18 -1.59
CA LEU A 368 13.35 9.02 -2.69
C LEU A 368 14.71 8.55 -3.23
N SER A 369 15.57 8.02 -2.36
CA SER A 369 16.98 7.76 -2.69
C SER A 369 17.26 6.32 -3.15
N LEU A 370 16.41 5.37 -2.77
CA LEU A 370 16.61 3.93 -3.02
C LEU A 370 15.57 3.37 -3.99
N SER A 371 15.81 2.14 -4.49
CA SER A 371 14.76 1.37 -5.17
C SER A 371 13.69 0.93 -4.16
N PRO A 372 12.43 0.69 -4.57
CA PRO A 372 11.35 0.35 -3.63
C PRO A 372 11.67 -0.82 -2.69
N ALA A 373 12.27 -1.90 -3.21
CA ALA A 373 12.69 -3.04 -2.41
C ALA A 373 13.76 -2.68 -1.36
N ARG A 374 14.76 -1.89 -1.74
CA ARG A 374 15.81 -1.41 -0.82
C ARG A 374 15.27 -0.43 0.21
N ALA A 375 14.34 0.43 -0.18
CA ALA A 375 13.66 1.34 0.75
C ALA A 375 12.82 0.59 1.79
N ALA A 376 12.11 -0.46 1.38
CA ALA A 376 11.36 -1.33 2.29
C ALA A 376 12.29 -2.07 3.26
N LEU A 377 13.41 -2.61 2.79
CA LEU A 377 14.43 -3.24 3.64
C LEU A 377 15.05 -2.24 4.63
N ALA A 378 15.39 -1.03 4.16
CA ALA A 378 15.91 0.04 5.02
C ALA A 378 14.89 0.45 6.10
N TRP A 379 13.61 0.54 5.75
CA TRP A 379 12.53 0.79 6.71
C TRP A 379 12.42 -0.34 7.73
N ALA A 380 12.43 -1.61 7.30
CA ALA A 380 12.35 -2.75 8.20
C ALA A 380 13.52 -2.81 9.18
N ALA A 381 14.74 -2.54 8.71
CA ALA A 381 15.92 -2.43 9.56
C ALA A 381 15.80 -1.26 10.55
N GLY A 382 15.37 -0.08 10.08
CA GLY A 382 15.12 1.08 10.94
C GLY A 382 14.05 0.83 11.99
N ALA A 383 12.97 0.13 11.63
CA ALA A 383 11.90 -0.26 12.54
C ALA A 383 12.41 -1.22 13.63
N ALA A 384 13.25 -2.19 13.27
CA ALA A 384 13.88 -3.09 14.23
C ALA A 384 14.82 -2.34 15.19
N VAL A 385 15.64 -1.42 14.67
CA VAL A 385 16.51 -0.56 15.49
C VAL A 385 15.69 0.31 16.44
N TRP A 386 14.64 0.98 15.95
CA TRP A 386 13.76 1.79 16.80
C TRP A 386 13.10 0.96 17.90
N THR A 387 12.63 -0.24 17.57
CA THR A 387 12.04 -1.17 18.54
C THR A 387 13.06 -1.57 19.61
N GLY A 388 14.30 -1.86 19.21
CA GLY A 388 15.40 -2.15 20.14
C GLY A 388 15.73 -0.98 21.05
N VAL A 389 15.85 0.23 20.51
CA VAL A 389 16.11 1.47 21.27
C VAL A 389 14.98 1.76 22.25
N ALA A 390 13.73 1.71 21.79
CA ALA A 390 12.56 1.94 22.64
C ALA A 390 12.49 0.92 23.79
N THR A 391 12.78 -0.35 23.52
CA THR A 391 12.82 -1.41 24.54
C THR A 391 13.96 -1.19 25.55
N ALA A 392 15.15 -0.80 25.07
CA ALA A 392 16.30 -0.53 25.94
C ALA A 392 16.05 0.69 26.85
N VAL A 393 15.49 1.77 26.32
CA VAL A 393 15.12 2.98 27.09
C VAL A 393 14.01 2.68 28.10
N PHE A 394 13.05 1.80 27.74
CA PHE A 394 11.98 1.38 28.62
C PHE A 394 12.46 0.59 29.86
N ARG A 395 13.69 0.06 29.85
CA ARG A 395 14.33 -0.50 31.06
C ARG A 395 14.44 0.53 32.19
N GLY A 396 14.69 1.79 31.86
CA GLY A 396 14.76 2.90 32.82
C GLY A 396 13.40 3.46 33.24
N GLY A 397 12.28 2.87 32.80
CA GLY A 397 10.93 3.37 33.08
C GLY A 397 10.45 4.48 32.14
N LEU A 398 11.23 4.84 31.10
CA LEU A 398 10.82 5.85 30.11
C LEU A 398 10.17 5.17 28.90
N ALA A 399 8.87 5.40 28.67
CA ALA A 399 8.14 4.83 27.54
C ALA A 399 8.22 5.73 26.31
N LEU A 400 9.10 5.39 25.36
CA LEU A 400 9.11 5.97 24.02
C LEU A 400 7.92 5.45 23.18
N PRO A 401 7.33 6.28 22.31
CA PRO A 401 6.23 5.82 21.45
C PRO A 401 6.75 4.78 20.45
N LEU A 402 6.19 3.57 20.49
CA LEU A 402 6.64 2.49 19.61
C LEU A 402 5.83 2.44 18.33
N LEU A 403 4.50 2.30 18.44
CA LEU A 403 3.66 2.00 17.29
C LEU A 403 3.33 3.23 16.45
N GLN A 404 3.13 4.41 17.05
CA GLN A 404 2.80 5.61 16.28
C GLN A 404 3.91 6.00 15.29
N PRO A 405 5.21 6.05 15.67
CA PRO A 405 6.28 6.38 14.72
C PRO A 405 6.49 5.33 13.64
N LEU A 406 6.28 4.04 13.96
CA LEU A 406 6.34 2.96 12.98
C LEU A 406 5.22 3.07 11.95
N LEU A 407 4.00 3.38 12.40
CA LEU A 407 2.87 3.62 11.50
C LEU A 407 3.08 4.85 10.61
N ALA A 408 3.50 5.99 11.20
CA ALA A 408 3.77 7.21 10.44
C ALA A 408 4.85 7.00 9.38
N SER A 409 5.93 6.30 9.73
CA SER A 409 7.01 6.01 8.79
C SER A 409 6.60 5.05 7.68
N LEU A 410 5.78 4.04 7.98
CA LEU A 410 5.22 3.15 6.97
C LEU A 410 4.30 3.89 6.00
N VAL A 411 3.39 4.73 6.52
CA VAL A 411 2.50 5.56 5.70
C VAL A 411 3.30 6.51 4.80
N ALA A 412 4.32 7.17 5.36
CA ALA A 412 5.19 8.06 4.58
C ALA A 412 5.97 7.31 3.48
N LEU A 413 6.47 6.10 3.78
CA LEU A 413 7.13 5.23 2.81
C LEU A 413 6.19 4.89 1.65
N VAL A 414 5.01 4.33 1.96
CA VAL A 414 4.03 3.88 0.96
C VAL A 414 3.54 5.06 0.11
N ALA A 415 3.19 6.18 0.75
CA ALA A 415 2.72 7.37 0.05
C ALA A 415 3.79 7.96 -0.89
N THR A 416 5.05 8.00 -0.44
CA THR A 416 6.16 8.52 -1.26
C THR A 416 6.47 7.60 -2.44
N VAL A 417 6.45 6.28 -2.25
CA VAL A 417 6.61 5.30 -3.33
C VAL A 417 5.45 5.39 -4.33
N GLY A 418 4.21 5.48 -3.85
CA GLY A 418 3.03 5.67 -4.70
C GLY A 418 3.10 6.95 -5.54
N TYR A 419 3.51 8.06 -4.92
CA TYR A 419 3.74 9.32 -5.62
C TYR A 419 4.80 9.19 -6.73
N ARG A 420 5.94 8.54 -6.46
CA ARG A 420 6.98 8.30 -7.48
C ARG A 420 6.45 7.52 -8.67
N PHE A 421 5.63 6.50 -8.41
CA PHE A 421 5.04 5.68 -9.46
C PHE A 421 4.06 6.48 -10.34
N MET A 422 3.17 7.27 -9.72
CA MET A 422 2.21 8.11 -10.44
C MET A 422 2.89 9.18 -11.31
N VAL A 423 3.98 9.79 -10.80
CA VAL A 423 4.76 10.77 -11.58
C VAL A 423 5.46 10.10 -12.76
N ALA A 424 6.13 8.97 -12.52
CA ALA A 424 6.85 8.25 -13.58
C ALA A 424 5.92 7.77 -14.71
N ASP A 425 4.69 7.37 -14.39
CA ASP A 425 3.72 6.93 -15.39
C ASP A 425 3.19 8.09 -16.25
N LYS A 426 2.97 9.26 -15.64
CA LYS A 426 2.55 10.48 -16.36
C LYS A 426 3.59 10.92 -17.39
N ASP A 427 4.86 10.94 -17.00
CA ASP A 427 5.95 11.38 -17.89
C ASP A 427 6.08 10.45 -19.10
N LYS A 428 5.92 9.12 -18.90
CA LYS A 428 5.95 8.15 -20.00
C LYS A 428 4.80 8.32 -20.98
N ARG A 429 3.57 8.54 -20.48
CA ARG A 429 2.39 8.74 -21.35
C ARG A 429 2.51 10.02 -22.17
N LEU A 430 2.96 11.11 -21.56
CA LEU A 430 3.17 12.38 -22.25
C LEU A 430 4.23 12.26 -23.36
N LEU A 431 5.34 11.57 -23.07
CA LEU A 431 6.37 11.29 -24.07
C LEU A 431 5.79 10.49 -25.25
N ARG A 432 5.05 9.41 -24.96
CA ARG A 432 4.45 8.54 -25.97
C ARG A 432 3.47 9.31 -26.86
N GLN A 433 2.59 10.11 -26.27
CA GLN A 433 1.63 10.95 -27.01
C GLN A 433 2.32 11.99 -27.89
N SER A 434 3.41 12.59 -27.40
CA SER A 434 4.15 13.61 -28.15
C SER A 434 4.91 13.01 -29.34
N PHE A 435 5.51 11.82 -29.18
CA PHE A 435 6.20 11.13 -30.27
C PHE A 435 5.25 10.48 -31.29
N ALA A 436 4.03 10.12 -30.90
CA ALA A 436 3.04 9.52 -31.79
C ALA A 436 2.63 10.42 -32.96
N LEU A 437 2.83 11.74 -32.85
CA LEU A 437 2.59 12.69 -33.94
C LEU A 437 3.67 12.69 -35.02
N TYR A 438 4.82 12.05 -34.75
CA TYR A 438 6.00 12.12 -35.64
C TYR A 438 6.57 10.75 -35.99
N LEU A 439 6.17 9.69 -35.29
CA LEU A 439 6.70 8.34 -35.44
C LEU A 439 5.57 7.33 -35.29
N ALA A 440 5.59 6.28 -36.11
CA ALA A 440 4.63 5.19 -35.99
C ALA A 440 4.75 4.48 -34.61
N PRO A 441 3.64 3.95 -34.06
CA PRO A 441 3.62 3.29 -32.76
C PRO A 441 4.68 2.19 -32.61
N ALA A 442 4.87 1.38 -33.65
CA ALA A 442 5.87 0.31 -33.67
C ALA A 442 7.31 0.81 -33.51
N VAL A 443 7.62 1.99 -34.06
CA VAL A 443 8.93 2.63 -33.91
C VAL A 443 9.10 3.17 -32.49
N ILE A 444 8.06 3.81 -31.93
CA ILE A 444 8.07 4.31 -30.55
C ILE A 444 8.26 3.16 -29.55
N ASP A 445 7.57 2.03 -29.74
CA ASP A 445 7.70 0.88 -28.86
C ASP A 445 9.08 0.24 -28.92
N ARG A 446 9.69 0.19 -30.12
CA ARG A 446 11.09 -0.26 -30.26
C ARG A 446 12.07 0.70 -29.58
N MET A 447 11.82 2.01 -29.63
CA MET A 447 12.65 3.02 -28.94
C MET A 447 12.46 2.98 -27.41
N LEU A 448 11.24 2.76 -26.92
CA LEU A 448 10.97 2.70 -25.47
C LEU A 448 11.40 1.38 -24.82
N SER A 449 11.45 0.29 -25.59
CA SER A 449 11.90 -1.04 -25.12
C SER A 449 13.42 -1.21 -25.18
N SER A 450 14.10 -0.55 -26.12
CA SER A 450 15.56 -0.58 -26.21
C SER A 450 16.19 0.44 -25.25
N SER A 451 17.10 -0.01 -24.38
CA SER A 451 17.85 0.87 -23.47
C SER A 451 18.97 1.65 -24.18
N ARG A 452 18.95 1.73 -25.51
CA ARG A 452 20.00 2.32 -26.34
C ARG A 452 19.37 3.32 -27.33
N PRO A 453 20.06 4.44 -27.63
CA PRO A 453 19.59 5.36 -28.65
C PRO A 453 19.50 4.64 -30.01
N PRO A 454 18.56 5.05 -30.89
CA PRO A 454 18.50 4.52 -32.24
C PRO A 454 19.80 4.85 -32.98
N GLU A 455 20.41 3.84 -33.61
CA GLU A 455 21.63 3.99 -34.40
C GLU A 455 21.30 4.05 -35.89
N LEU A 456 22.19 4.67 -36.68
CA LEU A 456 22.12 4.63 -38.14
C LEU A 456 22.32 3.21 -38.64
N GLY A 457 21.64 2.88 -39.73
CA GLY A 457 21.70 1.57 -40.34
C GLY A 457 20.30 1.03 -40.62
N GLY A 458 20.25 -0.14 -41.22
CA GLY A 458 19.03 -0.78 -41.62
C GLY A 458 19.29 -2.23 -42.02
N GLU A 459 18.23 -2.91 -42.39
CA GLU A 459 18.28 -4.27 -42.93
C GLU A 459 17.73 -4.29 -44.35
N ALA A 460 18.28 -5.18 -45.17
CA ALA A 460 17.70 -5.48 -46.47
C ALA A 460 16.40 -6.24 -46.24
N ARG A 461 15.30 -5.71 -46.75
CA ARG A 461 13.98 -6.30 -46.61
C ARG A 461 13.20 -6.14 -47.91
N THR A 462 12.49 -7.20 -48.30
CA THR A 462 11.50 -7.12 -49.38
C THR A 462 10.24 -6.46 -48.87
N VAL A 463 9.85 -5.36 -49.52
CA VAL A 463 8.70 -4.54 -49.15
C VAL A 463 7.96 -4.12 -50.42
N THR A 464 6.74 -3.60 -50.27
CA THR A 464 6.05 -2.88 -51.36
C THR A 464 6.08 -1.40 -51.08
N ILE A 465 6.62 -0.65 -52.04
CA ILE A 465 6.66 0.80 -52.01
C ILE A 465 5.40 1.33 -52.68
N TYR A 466 4.74 2.24 -51.98
CA TYR A 466 3.60 3.02 -52.44
C TYR A 466 4.05 4.47 -52.62
N PHE A 467 3.91 5.00 -53.83
CA PHE A 467 4.02 6.43 -54.11
C PHE A 467 2.70 6.93 -54.64
N SER A 468 2.19 8.04 -54.14
CA SER A 468 1.09 8.75 -54.78
C SER A 468 1.40 10.23 -54.97
N ASP A 469 0.79 10.84 -55.99
CA ASP A 469 0.72 12.30 -56.20
C ASP A 469 -0.74 12.74 -56.42
N VAL A 470 -1.00 14.05 -56.32
CA VAL A 470 -2.29 14.62 -56.70
C VAL A 470 -2.20 15.14 -58.14
N ALA A 471 -3.00 14.57 -59.02
CA ALA A 471 -2.96 14.90 -60.43
C ALA A 471 -3.35 16.37 -60.66
N GLY A 472 -2.41 17.14 -61.22
CA GLY A 472 -2.65 18.55 -61.56
C GLY A 472 -2.48 19.54 -60.39
N PHE A 473 -1.92 19.09 -59.25
CA PHE A 473 -1.69 19.90 -58.05
C PHE A 473 -1.05 21.25 -58.31
N SER A 474 0.11 21.27 -58.98
CA SER A 474 0.83 22.52 -59.24
C SER A 474 -0.05 23.55 -59.95
N SER A 475 -0.82 23.13 -60.97
CA SER A 475 -1.66 24.02 -61.76
C SER A 475 -2.80 24.65 -60.96
N PHE A 476 -3.46 23.91 -60.06
CA PHE A 476 -4.56 24.48 -59.27
C PHE A 476 -4.06 25.22 -58.02
N SER A 477 -2.91 24.83 -57.46
CA SER A 477 -2.30 25.49 -56.29
C SER A 477 -1.91 26.95 -56.56
N GLU A 478 -1.56 27.29 -57.81
CA GLU A 478 -1.26 28.68 -58.23
C GLU A 478 -2.49 29.61 -58.13
N HIS A 479 -3.69 29.05 -58.08
CA HIS A 479 -4.96 29.77 -58.17
C HIS A 479 -5.79 29.68 -56.88
N MET A 480 -5.18 29.32 -55.75
CA MET A 480 -5.84 29.15 -54.45
C MET A 480 -5.14 29.96 -53.35
N GLN A 481 -5.88 30.37 -52.31
CA GLN A 481 -5.25 31.01 -51.15
C GLN A 481 -4.46 29.97 -50.33
N PRO A 482 -3.30 30.32 -49.75
CA PRO A 482 -2.47 29.37 -49.00
C PRO A 482 -3.21 28.59 -47.91
N ALA A 483 -4.13 29.25 -47.19
CA ALA A 483 -4.92 28.60 -46.14
C ALA A 483 -5.89 27.54 -46.70
N GLU A 484 -6.48 27.78 -47.87
CA GLU A 484 -7.40 26.85 -48.54
C GLU A 484 -6.63 25.63 -49.06
N ILE A 485 -5.43 25.84 -49.62
CA ILE A 485 -4.54 24.75 -50.05
C ILE A 485 -4.17 23.87 -48.85
N VAL A 486 -3.75 24.47 -47.73
CA VAL A 486 -3.39 23.70 -46.54
C VAL A 486 -4.57 22.90 -45.99
N ALA A 487 -5.78 23.48 -45.94
CA ALA A 487 -6.97 22.77 -45.49
C ALA A 487 -7.32 21.59 -46.42
N MET A 488 -7.31 21.82 -47.74
CA MET A 488 -7.55 20.79 -48.75
C MET A 488 -6.50 19.67 -48.66
N MET A 489 -5.23 20.02 -48.52
CA MET A 489 -4.15 19.05 -48.40
C MET A 489 -4.24 18.25 -47.11
N ASN A 490 -4.55 18.87 -45.98
CA ASN A 490 -4.74 18.13 -44.73
C ASN A 490 -5.89 17.12 -44.84
N GLU A 491 -7.01 17.49 -45.46
CA GLU A 491 -8.14 16.58 -45.67
C GLU A 491 -7.75 15.40 -46.59
N TYR A 492 -7.10 15.68 -47.73
CA TYR A 492 -6.63 14.65 -48.65
C TYR A 492 -5.62 13.71 -47.98
N LEU A 493 -4.54 14.28 -47.42
CA LEU A 493 -3.47 13.51 -46.81
C LEU A 493 -3.98 12.68 -45.62
N SER A 494 -4.89 13.21 -44.81
CA SER A 494 -5.49 12.46 -43.70
C SER A 494 -6.28 11.27 -44.22
N ALA A 495 -7.22 11.48 -45.16
CA ALA A 495 -8.07 10.41 -45.68
C ALA A 495 -7.28 9.29 -46.37
N MET A 496 -6.21 9.63 -47.10
CA MET A 496 -5.35 8.62 -47.73
C MET A 496 -4.45 7.92 -46.70
N THR A 497 -3.90 8.67 -45.73
CA THR A 497 -3.06 8.10 -44.66
C THR A 497 -3.85 7.12 -43.80
N ASP A 498 -5.08 7.44 -43.42
CA ASP A 498 -5.94 6.55 -42.64
C ASP A 498 -6.12 5.20 -43.34
N ILE A 499 -6.39 5.20 -44.66
CA ILE A 499 -6.54 3.97 -45.44
C ILE A 499 -5.21 3.20 -45.54
N ILE A 500 -4.10 3.90 -45.79
CA ILE A 500 -2.78 3.26 -45.87
C ILE A 500 -2.43 2.58 -44.55
N GLU A 501 -2.65 3.24 -43.42
CA GLU A 501 -2.36 2.68 -42.09
C GLU A 501 -3.32 1.57 -41.67
N GLU A 502 -4.62 1.67 -42.02
CA GLU A 502 -5.61 0.61 -41.81
C GLU A 502 -5.24 -0.69 -42.55
N GLU A 503 -4.62 -0.56 -43.72
CA GLU A 503 -4.10 -1.70 -44.50
C GLU A 503 -2.69 -2.13 -44.08
N GLY A 504 -2.18 -1.64 -42.95
CA GLY A 504 -0.89 -2.02 -42.40
C GLY A 504 0.32 -1.36 -43.08
N GLY A 505 0.09 -0.35 -43.91
CA GLY A 505 1.14 0.49 -44.49
C GLY A 505 1.71 1.48 -43.49
N PHE A 506 2.99 1.81 -43.65
CA PHE A 506 3.66 2.87 -42.90
C PHE A 506 3.91 4.06 -43.82
N VAL A 507 3.32 5.22 -43.52
CA VAL A 507 3.62 6.47 -44.22
C VAL A 507 5.01 6.95 -43.77
N ASP A 508 5.99 6.81 -44.66
CA ASP A 508 7.39 7.20 -44.43
C ASP A 508 7.51 8.73 -44.41
N LYS A 509 6.97 9.40 -45.42
CA LYS A 509 6.97 10.86 -45.50
C LYS A 509 5.96 11.41 -46.51
N TYR A 510 5.66 12.69 -46.35
CA TYR A 510 5.02 13.53 -47.37
C TYR A 510 6.08 14.33 -48.14
N ILE A 511 5.94 14.42 -49.46
CA ILE A 511 6.80 15.24 -50.33
C ILE A 511 5.90 16.19 -51.13
N GLY A 512 5.62 17.38 -50.59
CA GLY A 512 4.64 18.28 -51.19
C GLY A 512 3.24 17.68 -51.10
N ASP A 513 2.64 17.38 -52.25
CA ASP A 513 1.36 16.67 -52.39
C ASP A 513 1.49 15.15 -52.47
N ALA A 514 2.73 14.63 -52.51
CA ALA A 514 2.97 13.20 -52.65
C ALA A 514 3.01 12.46 -51.30
N ILE A 515 2.47 11.24 -51.28
CA ILE A 515 2.56 10.31 -50.14
C ILE A 515 3.55 9.20 -50.49
N VAL A 516 4.54 9.00 -49.61
CA VAL A 516 5.44 7.86 -49.68
C VAL A 516 5.13 6.93 -48.53
N ALA A 517 4.73 5.71 -48.85
CA ALA A 517 4.44 4.68 -47.87
C ALA A 517 5.14 3.36 -48.21
N VAL A 518 5.34 2.54 -47.19
CA VAL A 518 5.94 1.21 -47.29
C VAL A 518 5.06 0.19 -46.59
N PHE A 519 4.83 -0.94 -47.26
CA PHE A 519 4.15 -2.10 -46.69
C PHE A 519 5.18 -3.20 -46.44
N GLY A 520 5.09 -3.88 -45.29
CA GLY A 520 6.09 -4.86 -44.84
C GLY A 520 7.24 -4.29 -43.98
N ALA A 521 7.18 -2.99 -43.64
CA ALA A 521 8.05 -2.36 -42.65
C ALA A 521 7.33 -1.19 -41.94
N PRO A 522 7.62 -0.88 -40.66
CA PRO A 522 8.55 -1.59 -39.76
C PRO A 522 8.03 -2.94 -39.26
N ALA A 523 6.70 -3.13 -39.23
CA ALA A 523 6.07 -4.40 -38.93
C ALA A 523 6.27 -5.38 -40.10
N GLU A 524 6.48 -6.66 -39.80
CA GLU A 524 6.52 -7.69 -40.85
C GLU A 524 5.10 -7.95 -41.37
N ASP A 525 4.95 -7.92 -42.70
CA ASP A 525 3.72 -8.30 -43.39
C ASP A 525 4.09 -9.20 -44.58
N PRO A 526 3.89 -10.53 -44.49
CA PRO A 526 4.10 -11.43 -45.62
C PRO A 526 3.18 -11.14 -46.82
N GLY A 527 2.04 -10.47 -46.59
CA GLY A 527 1.07 -10.07 -47.60
C GLY A 527 1.26 -8.63 -48.12
N HIS A 528 2.41 -8.01 -47.87
CA HIS A 528 2.64 -6.57 -48.09
C HIS A 528 2.22 -6.05 -49.48
N ALA A 529 2.40 -6.85 -50.53
CA ALA A 529 1.99 -6.47 -51.88
C ALA A 529 0.47 -6.45 -52.06
N ALA A 530 -0.24 -7.43 -51.51
CA ALA A 530 -1.70 -7.46 -51.53
C ALA A 530 -2.29 -6.30 -50.71
N SER A 531 -1.72 -6.02 -49.53
CA SER A 531 -2.09 -4.90 -48.67
C SER A 531 -1.93 -3.56 -49.41
N ALA A 532 -0.79 -3.35 -50.07
CA ALA A 532 -0.52 -2.12 -50.83
C ALA A 532 -1.49 -1.91 -52.00
N VAL A 533 -1.82 -2.98 -52.74
CA VAL A 533 -2.77 -2.90 -53.86
C VAL A 533 -4.18 -2.62 -53.37
N ARG A 534 -4.60 -3.26 -52.27
CA ARG A 534 -5.89 -2.99 -51.61
C ARG A 534 -5.97 -1.54 -51.14
N ALA A 535 -4.92 -1.04 -50.48
CA ALA A 535 -4.83 0.35 -50.07
C ALA A 535 -4.96 1.31 -51.25
N ALA A 536 -4.28 1.05 -52.37
CA ALA A 536 -4.38 1.86 -53.57
C ALA A 536 -5.80 1.90 -54.16
N LEU A 537 -6.47 0.75 -54.25
CA LEU A 537 -7.86 0.65 -54.72
C LEU A 537 -8.83 1.38 -53.79
N ARG A 538 -8.69 1.20 -52.46
CA ARG A 538 -9.49 1.89 -51.45
C ARG A 538 -9.24 3.40 -51.46
N CYS A 539 -8.00 3.86 -51.63
CA CYS A 539 -7.67 5.28 -51.77
C CYS A 539 -8.35 5.89 -53.00
N ARG A 540 -8.35 5.18 -54.14
CA ARG A 540 -9.02 5.64 -55.38
C ARG A 540 -10.52 5.80 -55.15
N GLN A 541 -11.16 4.78 -54.58
CA GLN A 541 -12.58 4.85 -54.23
C GLN A 541 -12.87 5.98 -53.24
N ARG A 542 -12.05 6.14 -52.20
CA ARG A 542 -12.24 7.19 -51.20
C ARG A 542 -12.10 8.59 -51.81
N LEU A 543 -11.16 8.77 -52.74
CA LEU A 543 -11.02 10.04 -53.44
C LEU A 543 -12.24 10.35 -54.32
N GLU A 544 -12.82 9.35 -54.99
CA GLU A 544 -14.08 9.50 -55.73
C GLU A 544 -15.22 9.96 -54.80
N GLU A 545 -15.33 9.37 -53.61
CA GLU A 545 -16.32 9.79 -52.59
C GLU A 545 -16.08 11.22 -52.10
N ILE A 546 -14.83 11.59 -51.82
CA ILE A 546 -14.44 12.94 -51.38
C ILE A 546 -14.76 13.96 -52.48
N ASN A 547 -14.41 13.67 -53.73
CA ASN A 547 -14.75 14.49 -54.90
C ASN A 547 -16.27 14.64 -55.10
N ALA A 548 -17.08 13.69 -54.65
CA ALA A 548 -18.53 13.78 -54.75
C ALA A 548 -19.19 14.57 -53.59
N SER A 549 -18.54 14.61 -52.41
CA SER A 549 -19.23 14.96 -51.15
C SER A 549 -18.59 16.06 -50.30
N VAL A 550 -17.31 16.40 -50.52
CA VAL A 550 -16.56 17.31 -49.63
C VAL A 550 -16.12 18.56 -50.40
N GLU A 551 -16.42 19.76 -49.89
CA GLU A 551 -15.80 20.99 -50.42
C GLU A 551 -14.39 21.17 -49.84
N PRO A 552 -13.37 21.59 -50.61
CA PRO A 552 -13.45 22.13 -51.99
C PRO A 552 -13.37 21.07 -53.12
N PHE A 553 -13.22 19.78 -52.83
CA PHE A 553 -13.08 18.72 -53.83
C PHE A 553 -14.28 18.59 -54.76
N LYS A 554 -15.48 18.87 -54.25
CA LYS A 554 -16.71 18.87 -55.04
C LYS A 554 -16.76 19.95 -56.11
N SER A 555 -16.27 21.14 -55.80
CA SER A 555 -16.17 22.24 -56.77
C SER A 555 -14.97 22.11 -57.70
N ARG A 556 -13.93 21.36 -57.31
CA ARG A 556 -12.74 21.08 -58.10
C ARG A 556 -12.26 19.63 -57.89
N PRO A 557 -12.84 18.66 -58.61
CA PRO A 557 -12.43 17.26 -58.48
C PRO A 557 -10.94 17.09 -58.81
N VAL A 558 -10.22 16.34 -57.98
CA VAL A 558 -8.81 16.03 -58.21
C VAL A 558 -8.63 14.55 -58.53
N GLY A 559 -7.70 14.25 -59.42
CA GLY A 559 -7.24 12.90 -59.65
C GLY A 559 -6.07 12.54 -58.74
N GLN A 560 -5.74 11.27 -58.66
CA GLN A 560 -4.51 10.80 -58.02
C GLN A 560 -3.82 9.78 -58.92
N ARG A 561 -2.49 9.76 -58.85
CA ARG A 561 -1.68 8.73 -59.47
C ARG A 561 -0.97 7.95 -58.39
N ILE A 562 -0.95 6.63 -58.52
CA ILE A 562 -0.34 5.72 -57.56
C ILE A 562 0.62 4.81 -58.33
N GLY A 563 1.85 4.72 -57.86
CA GLY A 563 2.88 3.82 -58.33
C GLY A 563 3.23 2.78 -57.27
N LEU A 564 3.14 1.50 -57.62
CA LEU A 564 3.41 0.38 -56.74
C LEU A 564 4.57 -0.46 -57.28
N ASN A 565 5.59 -0.69 -56.46
CA ASN A 565 6.65 -1.63 -56.80
C ASN A 565 7.12 -2.41 -55.59
N SER A 566 7.36 -3.70 -55.78
CA SER A 566 7.85 -4.60 -54.75
C SER A 566 9.28 -5.02 -55.04
N GLY A 567 10.12 -5.05 -54.02
CA GLY A 567 11.51 -5.45 -54.16
C GLY A 567 12.30 -5.28 -52.87
N GLU A 568 13.54 -5.78 -52.89
CA GLU A 568 14.46 -5.63 -51.77
C GLU A 568 14.95 -4.17 -51.68
N VAL A 569 14.80 -3.58 -50.50
CA VAL A 569 15.29 -2.23 -50.17
C VAL A 569 16.01 -2.26 -48.82
N LEU A 570 16.84 -1.25 -48.57
CA LEU A 570 17.35 -0.98 -47.24
C LEU A 570 16.28 -0.25 -46.42
N VAL A 571 15.79 -0.87 -45.35
CA VAL A 571 14.83 -0.29 -44.41
C VAL A 571 15.55 0.03 -43.09
N GLY A 572 15.51 1.29 -42.64
CA GLY A 572 16.09 1.64 -41.34
C GLY A 572 16.26 3.12 -41.09
N ASN A 573 17.09 3.44 -40.09
CA ASN A 573 17.44 4.81 -39.75
C ASN A 573 18.49 5.34 -40.73
N ILE A 574 18.04 6.14 -41.69
CA ILE A 574 18.89 6.68 -42.77
C ILE A 574 18.96 8.20 -42.64
N GLY A 575 20.17 8.75 -42.79
CA GLY A 575 20.43 10.18 -42.71
C GLY A 575 21.82 10.50 -42.17
N SER A 576 21.95 11.68 -41.58
CA SER A 576 23.19 12.13 -40.95
C SER A 576 23.28 11.64 -39.50
N ARG A 577 24.49 11.65 -38.92
CA ARG A 577 24.71 11.34 -37.49
C ARG A 577 23.92 12.23 -36.51
N ARG A 578 23.45 13.40 -36.97
CA ARG A 578 22.70 14.36 -36.14
C ARG A 578 21.20 14.36 -36.42
N ARG A 579 20.77 13.84 -37.58
CA ARG A 579 19.38 13.84 -38.03
C ARG A 579 19.19 12.72 -39.03
N PHE A 580 18.37 11.75 -38.66
CA PHE A 580 18.01 10.58 -39.45
C PHE A 580 16.52 10.28 -39.23
N ASN A 581 15.90 9.64 -40.22
CA ASN A 581 14.53 9.18 -40.14
C ASN A 581 14.50 7.67 -40.40
N TYR A 582 13.51 6.98 -39.84
CA TYR A 582 13.22 5.61 -40.25
C TYR A 582 12.56 5.65 -41.63
N THR A 583 13.23 5.15 -42.66
CA THR A 583 12.84 5.29 -44.06
C THR A 583 13.38 4.14 -44.90
N VAL A 584 13.04 4.11 -46.19
CA VAL A 584 13.44 3.10 -47.15
C VAL A 584 14.32 3.69 -48.26
N MET A 585 15.31 2.92 -48.72
CA MET A 585 16.21 3.34 -49.80
C MET A 585 16.57 2.15 -50.70
N GLY A 586 16.48 2.33 -52.02
CA GLY A 586 16.84 1.31 -52.99
C GLY A 586 16.27 1.57 -54.39
N ASP A 587 16.68 0.78 -55.37
CA ASP A 587 16.18 0.89 -56.75
C ASP A 587 14.65 0.69 -56.82
N ALA A 588 14.11 -0.21 -56.00
CA ALA A 588 12.68 -0.48 -55.97
C ALA A 588 11.84 0.74 -55.55
N VAL A 589 12.39 1.63 -54.71
CA VAL A 589 11.77 2.90 -54.31
C VAL A 589 11.69 3.86 -55.51
N ASN A 590 12.78 3.96 -56.25
CA ASN A 590 12.86 4.82 -57.45
C ASN A 590 11.90 4.33 -58.54
N LEU A 591 11.75 3.01 -58.72
CA LEU A 591 10.81 2.46 -59.70
C LEU A 591 9.37 2.80 -59.33
N ALA A 592 8.95 2.65 -58.07
CA ALA A 592 7.60 3.03 -57.64
C ALA A 592 7.28 4.51 -57.95
N SER A 593 8.19 5.43 -57.61
CA SER A 593 8.03 6.85 -57.94
C SER A 593 7.92 7.12 -59.45
N ARG A 594 8.63 6.35 -60.28
CA ARG A 594 8.53 6.50 -61.75
C ARG A 594 7.23 5.91 -62.30
N LEU A 595 6.70 4.86 -61.69
CA LEU A 595 5.40 4.30 -62.06
C LEU A 595 4.26 5.25 -61.70
N GLU A 596 4.36 5.94 -60.57
CA GLU A 596 3.45 7.04 -60.21
C GLU A 596 3.43 8.05 -61.37
N GLY A 597 4.58 8.64 -61.74
CA GLY A 597 4.64 9.60 -62.83
C GLY A 597 4.22 9.04 -64.21
N ALA A 598 4.47 7.74 -64.46
CA ALA A 598 4.07 7.08 -65.70
C ALA A 598 2.55 7.00 -65.89
N ASN A 599 1.76 7.03 -64.81
CA ASN A 599 0.30 7.12 -64.91
C ASN A 599 -0.14 8.31 -65.76
N LYS A 600 0.56 9.46 -65.69
CA LYS A 600 0.29 10.63 -66.56
C LYS A 600 0.39 10.29 -68.04
N TYR A 601 1.32 9.41 -68.40
CA TYR A 601 1.45 8.97 -69.78
C TYR A 601 0.28 8.06 -70.16
N PHE A 602 -0.07 7.07 -69.35
CA PHE A 602 -1.13 6.12 -69.73
C PHE A 602 -2.55 6.64 -69.46
N ASP A 603 -2.68 7.75 -68.73
CA ASP A 603 -3.94 8.27 -68.21
C ASP A 603 -4.66 7.25 -67.30
N THR A 604 -3.86 6.60 -66.45
CA THR A 604 -4.30 5.63 -65.44
C THR A 604 -4.21 6.24 -64.04
N SER A 605 -4.85 5.61 -63.05
CA SER A 605 -4.74 6.06 -61.65
C SER A 605 -3.80 5.19 -60.82
N ILE A 606 -3.72 3.88 -61.07
CA ILE A 606 -2.91 2.95 -60.27
C ILE A 606 -2.06 2.11 -61.21
N MET A 607 -0.74 2.18 -61.06
CA MET A 607 0.22 1.41 -61.84
C MET A 607 1.11 0.58 -60.94
N ALA A 608 1.29 -0.70 -61.28
CA ALA A 608 2.15 -1.62 -60.57
C ALA A 608 3.18 -2.28 -61.49
N ALA A 609 4.38 -2.54 -60.98
CA ALA A 609 5.35 -3.41 -61.67
C ALA A 609 4.93 -4.88 -61.55
N GLN A 610 5.40 -5.71 -62.49
CA GLN A 610 5.26 -7.17 -62.45
C GLN A 610 5.57 -7.78 -61.07
N ALA A 611 6.64 -7.33 -60.40
CA ALA A 611 7.03 -7.87 -59.10
C ALA A 611 5.94 -7.70 -58.02
N THR A 612 5.17 -6.60 -58.06
CA THR A 612 4.02 -6.41 -57.16
C THR A 612 2.86 -7.31 -57.55
N VAL A 613 2.59 -7.47 -58.85
CA VAL A 613 1.53 -8.37 -59.35
C VAL A 613 1.78 -9.80 -58.91
N ASP A 614 3.03 -10.28 -59.05
CA ASP A 614 3.42 -11.64 -58.67
C ASP A 614 3.25 -11.89 -57.17
N LEU A 615 3.59 -10.90 -56.33
CA LEU A 615 3.51 -11.00 -54.87
C LEU A 615 2.09 -10.74 -54.31
N ALA A 616 1.25 -9.97 -55.01
CA ALA A 616 -0.11 -9.66 -54.57
C ALA A 616 -1.07 -10.87 -54.69
N GLY A 617 -0.71 -11.88 -55.49
CA GLY A 617 -1.50 -13.09 -55.66
C GLY A 617 -2.74 -12.90 -56.54
N PRO A 618 -3.62 -13.93 -56.61
CA PRO A 618 -4.71 -13.99 -57.61
C PRO A 618 -5.95 -13.16 -57.25
N ALA A 619 -5.93 -12.44 -56.12
CA ALA A 619 -7.10 -11.73 -55.60
C ALA A 619 -7.43 -10.43 -56.37
N PHE A 620 -6.58 -10.00 -57.29
CA PHE A 620 -6.71 -8.71 -57.97
C PHE A 620 -6.85 -8.88 -59.47
N ALA A 621 -7.70 -8.06 -60.06
CA ALA A 621 -7.83 -7.93 -61.50
C ALA A 621 -6.84 -6.91 -62.05
N TRP A 622 -6.07 -7.34 -63.05
CA TRP A 622 -5.01 -6.55 -63.65
C TRP A 622 -5.24 -6.35 -65.14
N ARG A 623 -4.89 -5.15 -65.65
CA ARG A 623 -4.73 -4.89 -67.08
C ARG A 623 -3.25 -4.68 -67.38
N GLU A 624 -2.64 -5.52 -68.21
CA GLU A 624 -1.28 -5.26 -68.69
C GLU A 624 -1.28 -4.03 -69.59
N LEU A 625 -0.41 -3.05 -69.30
CA LEU A 625 -0.38 -1.77 -70.03
C LEU A 625 0.66 -1.80 -71.15
N ASP A 626 1.93 -1.98 -70.79
CA ASP A 626 3.06 -2.01 -71.74
C ASP A 626 4.32 -2.57 -71.06
N TRP A 627 5.40 -2.67 -71.83
CA TRP A 627 6.76 -2.73 -71.28
C TRP A 627 7.36 -1.34 -71.35
N ILE A 628 7.85 -0.83 -70.22
CA ILE A 628 8.46 0.49 -70.17
C ILE A 628 9.95 0.41 -69.84
N ARG A 629 10.73 1.28 -70.45
CA ARG A 629 12.09 1.60 -70.01
C ARG A 629 12.03 2.96 -69.32
N VAL A 630 12.44 2.99 -68.05
CA VAL A 630 12.45 4.20 -67.24
C VAL A 630 13.89 4.69 -67.05
N LYS A 631 14.08 6.01 -66.99
CA LYS A 631 15.40 6.64 -66.90
C LYS A 631 16.30 6.01 -65.83
N GLY A 632 17.46 5.47 -66.20
CA GLY A 632 18.39 4.85 -65.25
C GLY A 632 18.16 3.36 -64.99
N ARG A 633 17.30 2.70 -65.77
CA ARG A 633 17.18 1.24 -65.85
C ARG A 633 17.10 0.80 -67.32
N ASP A 634 18.08 0.04 -67.79
CA ASP A 634 18.12 -0.41 -69.19
C ASP A 634 17.15 -1.57 -69.48
N GLN A 635 16.88 -2.38 -68.46
CA GLN A 635 15.96 -3.52 -68.53
C GLN A 635 14.50 -3.03 -68.59
N PRO A 636 13.72 -3.43 -69.61
CA PRO A 636 12.29 -3.15 -69.67
C PRO A 636 11.55 -3.75 -68.47
N VAL A 637 10.59 -3.01 -67.95
CA VAL A 637 9.71 -3.44 -66.85
C VAL A 637 8.29 -3.58 -67.38
N ARG A 638 7.68 -4.74 -67.15
CA ARG A 638 6.25 -4.96 -67.37
C ARG A 638 5.43 -4.21 -66.34
N ILE A 639 4.46 -3.45 -66.81
CA ILE A 639 3.58 -2.63 -65.97
C ILE A 639 2.12 -3.01 -66.16
N TYR A 640 1.39 -2.94 -65.07
CA TYR A 640 -0.01 -3.32 -64.96
C TYR A 640 -0.80 -2.21 -64.31
N GLU A 641 -2.06 -2.06 -64.69
CA GLU A 641 -3.03 -1.27 -63.98
C GLU A 641 -3.86 -2.17 -63.05
N ALA A 642 -4.05 -1.72 -61.80
CA ALA A 642 -4.94 -2.38 -60.86
C ALA A 642 -6.40 -1.94 -61.11
N LEU A 643 -7.25 -2.88 -61.53
CA LEU A 643 -8.65 -2.60 -61.87
C LEU A 643 -9.57 -2.71 -60.65
N ALA A 644 -9.53 -3.86 -59.97
CA ALA A 644 -10.40 -4.18 -58.86
C ALA A 644 -9.77 -5.26 -57.96
N GLU A 645 -10.29 -5.39 -56.74
CA GLU A 645 -10.12 -6.60 -55.96
C GLU A 645 -11.27 -7.55 -56.27
N GLY A 646 -10.96 -8.79 -56.62
CA GLY A 646 -11.89 -9.78 -57.13
C GLY A 646 -12.25 -9.56 -58.60
N GLU A 647 -13.53 -9.74 -58.92
CA GLU A 647 -14.04 -9.60 -60.29
C GLU A 647 -14.17 -8.13 -60.69
N PRO A 648 -13.54 -7.68 -61.79
CA PRO A 648 -13.68 -6.31 -62.25
C PRO A 648 -15.08 -6.08 -62.84
N SER A 649 -15.47 -4.82 -63.07
CA SER A 649 -16.78 -4.52 -63.68
C SER A 649 -16.86 -5.09 -65.10
N ALA A 650 -18.08 -5.24 -65.64
CA ALA A 650 -18.26 -5.73 -67.01
C ALA A 650 -17.50 -4.87 -68.04
N ASP A 651 -17.51 -3.55 -67.85
CA ASP A 651 -16.82 -2.59 -68.70
C ASP A 651 -15.30 -2.70 -68.54
N GLN A 652 -14.80 -2.81 -67.30
CA GLN A 652 -13.37 -3.02 -67.04
C GLN A 652 -12.86 -4.33 -67.68
N ARG A 653 -13.64 -5.43 -67.59
CA ARG A 653 -13.31 -6.70 -68.27
C ARG A 653 -13.26 -6.53 -69.78
N ALA A 654 -14.26 -5.88 -70.36
CA ALA A 654 -14.35 -5.67 -71.80
C ALA A 654 -13.18 -4.82 -72.31
N HIS A 655 -12.91 -3.68 -71.66
CA HIS A 655 -11.80 -2.79 -72.00
C HIS A 655 -10.45 -3.49 -71.87
N ALA A 656 -10.22 -4.25 -70.79
CA ALA A 656 -8.98 -5.00 -70.61
C ALA A 656 -8.78 -6.08 -71.68
N ALA A 657 -9.84 -6.80 -72.08
CA ALA A 657 -9.76 -7.83 -73.12
C ALA A 657 -9.50 -7.23 -74.52
N ILE A 658 -10.20 -6.15 -74.87
CA ILE A 658 -10.00 -5.41 -76.13
C ILE A 658 -8.57 -4.86 -76.19
N TYR A 659 -8.11 -4.23 -75.10
CA TYR A 659 -6.78 -3.67 -75.01
C TYR A 659 -5.70 -4.75 -75.12
N ALA A 660 -5.86 -5.90 -74.43
CA ALA A 660 -4.92 -7.01 -74.49
C ALA A 660 -4.77 -7.57 -75.92
N ALA A 661 -5.88 -7.73 -76.65
CA ALA A 661 -5.85 -8.16 -78.06
C ALA A 661 -5.15 -7.14 -78.96
N GLY A 662 -5.33 -5.84 -78.70
CA GLY A 662 -4.60 -4.77 -79.40
C GLY A 662 -3.11 -4.77 -79.07
N LEU A 663 -2.75 -4.99 -77.80
CA LEU A 663 -1.37 -5.01 -77.33
C LEU A 663 -0.58 -6.22 -77.89
N GLU A 664 -1.24 -7.36 -78.08
CA GLU A 664 -0.66 -8.53 -78.76
C GLU A 664 -0.27 -8.19 -80.21
N ARG A 665 -1.18 -7.56 -80.97
CA ARG A 665 -0.92 -7.13 -82.36
C ARG A 665 0.14 -6.03 -82.44
N TRP A 666 0.09 -5.09 -81.50
CA TRP A 666 1.10 -4.05 -81.33
C TRP A 666 2.49 -4.64 -81.17
N ARG A 667 2.65 -5.65 -80.31
CA ARG A 667 3.93 -6.35 -80.08
C ARG A 667 4.40 -7.16 -81.29
N ALA A 668 3.46 -7.69 -82.07
CA ALA A 668 3.77 -8.38 -83.32
C ALA A 668 4.20 -7.43 -84.46
N GLY A 669 4.14 -6.11 -84.25
CA GLY A 669 4.43 -5.10 -85.28
C GLY A 669 3.29 -4.91 -86.29
N ASP A 670 2.12 -5.52 -86.06
CA ASP A 670 0.93 -5.39 -86.90
C ASP A 670 0.10 -4.19 -86.43
N PHE A 671 0.57 -2.99 -86.77
CA PHE A 671 0.01 -1.74 -86.27
C PHE A 671 -1.39 -1.44 -86.82
N GLU A 672 -1.74 -1.93 -88.02
CA GLU A 672 -3.09 -1.80 -88.56
C GLU A 672 -4.10 -2.64 -87.77
N ALA A 673 -3.77 -3.91 -87.49
CA ALA A 673 -4.62 -4.76 -86.67
C ALA A 673 -4.68 -4.28 -85.21
N ALA A 674 -3.57 -3.75 -84.68
CA ALA A 674 -3.55 -3.14 -83.35
C ALA A 674 -4.49 -1.92 -83.28
N ALA A 675 -4.41 -1.02 -84.27
CA ALA A 675 -5.29 0.15 -84.37
C ALA A 675 -6.77 -0.26 -84.52
N ALA A 676 -7.08 -1.34 -85.25
CA ALA A 676 -8.45 -1.86 -85.33
C ALA A 676 -9.00 -2.24 -83.96
N ARG A 677 -8.22 -2.98 -83.15
CA ARG A 677 -8.61 -3.38 -81.79
C ARG A 677 -8.73 -2.22 -80.83
N PHE A 678 -7.73 -1.34 -80.75
CA PHE A 678 -7.78 -0.20 -79.84
C PHE A 678 -8.95 0.75 -80.13
N ARG A 679 -9.40 0.85 -81.39
CA ARG A 679 -10.56 1.66 -81.77
C ARG A 679 -11.88 1.17 -81.17
N GLU A 680 -11.98 -0.12 -80.83
CA GLU A 680 -13.22 -0.70 -80.27
C GLU A 680 -13.57 -0.10 -78.89
N SER A 681 -12.58 0.34 -78.10
CA SER A 681 -12.78 0.95 -76.78
C SER A 681 -12.25 2.38 -76.63
N ALA A 682 -11.58 2.94 -77.65
CA ALA A 682 -10.92 4.26 -77.57
C ALA A 682 -11.83 5.45 -77.20
N ALA A 683 -13.15 5.33 -77.33
CA ALA A 683 -14.07 6.39 -76.91
C ALA A 683 -14.16 6.52 -75.38
N ASP A 684 -14.08 5.39 -74.66
CA ASP A 684 -14.35 5.30 -73.22
C ASP A 684 -13.16 4.71 -72.43
N ASP A 685 -12.05 4.42 -73.10
CA ASP A 685 -10.81 3.90 -72.52
C ASP A 685 -9.60 4.77 -72.96
N PRO A 686 -9.10 5.66 -72.09
CA PRO A 686 -7.97 6.54 -72.39
C PRO A 686 -6.69 5.81 -72.83
N VAL A 687 -6.45 4.62 -72.27
CA VAL A 687 -5.26 3.83 -72.60
C VAL A 687 -5.35 3.31 -74.03
N ALA A 688 -6.51 2.77 -74.42
CA ALA A 688 -6.78 2.36 -75.79
C ALA A 688 -6.75 3.55 -76.77
N ALA A 689 -7.33 4.70 -76.40
CA ALA A 689 -7.29 5.91 -77.22
C ALA A 689 -5.84 6.34 -77.53
N LYS A 690 -4.97 6.29 -76.51
CA LYS A 690 -3.57 6.63 -76.66
C LYS A 690 -2.82 5.64 -77.56
N PHE A 691 -3.05 4.34 -77.39
CA PHE A 691 -2.40 3.32 -78.22
C PHE A 691 -2.97 3.28 -79.64
N LEU A 692 -4.23 3.62 -79.85
CA LEU A 692 -4.82 3.83 -81.16
C LEU A 692 -4.07 4.92 -81.94
N ALA A 693 -3.85 6.08 -81.31
CA ALA A 693 -3.14 7.18 -81.94
C ALA A 693 -1.72 6.78 -82.36
N ARG A 694 -1.01 6.06 -81.48
CA ARG A 694 0.34 5.53 -81.76
C ARG A 694 0.34 4.46 -82.84
N ALA A 695 -0.64 3.55 -82.83
CA ALA A 695 -0.75 2.49 -83.82
C ALA A 695 -1.03 3.06 -85.21
N LEU A 696 -1.86 4.09 -85.31
CA LEU A 696 -2.09 4.81 -86.57
C LEU A 696 -0.82 5.52 -87.07
N GLU A 697 -0.05 6.15 -86.17
CA GLU A 697 1.22 6.78 -86.52
C GLU A 697 2.24 5.77 -87.06
N LEU A 698 2.40 4.63 -86.39
CA LEU A 698 3.34 3.59 -86.80
C LEU A 698 2.86 2.78 -88.02
N ALA A 699 1.55 2.66 -88.24
CA ALA A 699 1.01 2.09 -89.48
C ALA A 699 1.32 3.00 -90.68
N ALA A 700 1.18 4.32 -90.51
CA ALA A 700 1.53 5.30 -91.55
C ALA A 700 3.04 5.42 -91.77
N LYS A 701 3.84 5.21 -90.71
CA LYS A 701 5.31 5.27 -90.76
C LYS A 701 5.92 4.09 -89.99
N PRO A 702 6.10 2.93 -90.65
CA PRO A 702 6.65 1.75 -90.01
C PRO A 702 8.03 2.01 -89.37
N PRO A 703 8.29 1.47 -88.18
CA PRO A 703 9.54 1.71 -87.49
C PRO A 703 10.69 0.90 -88.11
N GLY A 704 11.93 1.35 -87.91
CA GLY A 704 13.13 0.72 -88.49
C GLY A 704 13.47 -0.66 -87.88
N PRO A 705 14.46 -1.38 -88.43
CA PRO A 705 14.81 -2.77 -88.06
C PRO A 705 15.34 -2.98 -86.62
N GLY A 706 15.46 -1.91 -85.81
CA GLY A 706 15.85 -1.97 -84.39
C GLY A 706 14.72 -1.58 -83.43
N TRP A 707 13.46 -1.61 -83.89
CA TRP A 707 12.31 -1.29 -83.04
C TRP A 707 12.01 -2.40 -82.05
N GLU A 708 11.82 -2.01 -80.79
CA GLU A 708 11.38 -2.88 -79.71
C GLU A 708 9.98 -2.45 -79.27
N PRO A 709 9.10 -3.39 -78.89
CA PRO A 709 7.80 -3.07 -78.29
C PRO A 709 7.97 -2.65 -76.82
N VAL A 710 8.86 -1.68 -76.58
CA VAL A 710 9.20 -1.13 -75.27
C VAL A 710 9.10 0.38 -75.35
N ASN A 711 8.23 0.96 -74.53
CA ASN A 711 8.05 2.39 -74.46
C ASN A 711 9.10 3.02 -73.55
N THR A 712 9.94 3.91 -74.10
CA THR A 712 10.96 4.61 -73.30
C THR A 712 10.37 5.92 -72.81
N LEU A 713 10.09 6.00 -71.50
CA LEU A 713 9.61 7.23 -70.87
C LEU A 713 10.82 8.09 -70.50
N GLY A 714 11.09 9.12 -71.30
CA GLY A 714 12.04 10.19 -70.98
C GLY A 714 11.37 11.31 -70.20
N ASP A 715 12.13 12.03 -69.36
CA ASP A 715 11.64 13.18 -68.62
C ASP A 715 11.04 14.22 -69.58
N LYS A 716 9.79 14.60 -69.34
CA LYS A 716 9.36 15.98 -69.58
C LYS A 716 9.31 16.68 -68.24
#